data_AF-A0ABD0SPZ1-F1
#
_entry.id   AF-A0ABD0SPZ1-F1
#
_cell.length_a   1.000
_cell.length_b   1.000
_cell.length_c   1.000
_cell.angle_alpha   90.00
_cell.angle_beta   90.00
_cell.angle_gamma   90.00
#
_symmetry.space_group_name_H-M   'P 1'
#
loop_
_entity.id
_entity.type
_entity.pdbx_description
1 polymer ?
#
loop_
_entity_poly.entity_id
_entity_poly.type
_entity_poly.pdbx_seq_one_letter_code
_entity_poly.pdbx_strand_id
1 'polypeptide(L)'
;MINSVPEGMRLSKAISTTKANPLTVVRNEQGERTESGKETLETMLKTHFPGSIAITDDMDPINLEEQRKKTTKYDWITAKRVVDEVKTGKSTETALHYVVSQAEAAIDHKEICVGTFVDIEGAFDRTTFESISKAARNHGVSITLIKWIECMLKGRIIHSDLLGDSMIVKTTRGCPQGGVLSPLLWSLVVDPIIVKLNKGPYYTVGYADDLVILARGRFPATVSDIMQKALSMLEEWCDENHLSVNPGKTTVIPFTRLRKLTGLSTLTLYGQQLAWSKEVKYLGLTLDKELSWSKHQYNITMKALRVFGMCRTAYGKTWGLKPKIMKWIYLMMVRPILLYGSIVWWPRTKLKTCRVALSKLQRVACMAMTGAFRTTPTAAVEIILGIPPLHIAIETEARKALHRLAIAGLWDETRPPSKHTNLASHKDLDFITNMGCDKIPPRFVFDKKFRVSIPSRDDWKRGPKPPDENTLIWYTDGSKMESGTGAGVYSKDTKLSEGMGKLATVFQAETYAIIMCALKNVETSPKKRNIYILSDSQAALKALASVRVESKLVLNAIHALNRLGKFNKVTLMWVPGHTGVEGNEMADSLARKGSETAPIGPEPFVPISKSTIHTAFRKYAVNKHLTEWKNLPGMKHSKNFLGDNPGKWSKFILGGNRNQSRLLMGALTGHFATNKMLNRMGLVASDQCRNCGEKQETMEHVLCECDSLARTRMRLLGLAYPKLEDYRHLAPFDITKLLANVFKDAME
;
A
#
# COMPACT_ATOMS: atom_id res chain seq x y z
N MET A 1 -8.74 -4.03 -0.30
CA MET A 1 -8.71 -3.93 1.18
C MET A 1 -7.27 -3.83 1.65
N ILE A 2 -7.04 -2.95 2.63
CA ILE A 2 -5.75 -2.36 2.98
C ILE A 2 -4.90 -3.34 3.80
N ASN A 3 -3.78 -3.83 3.23
CA ASN A 3 -2.78 -4.63 3.95
C ASN A 3 -1.84 -3.74 4.79
N SER A 4 -2.39 -3.01 5.77
CA SER A 4 -1.63 -2.23 6.79
C SER A 4 -1.59 -2.90 8.17
N VAL A 5 -2.05 -4.16 8.26
CA VAL A 5 -2.24 -4.94 9.50
C VAL A 5 -1.05 -4.88 10.49
N PRO A 6 0.23 -4.90 10.08
CA PRO A 6 1.34 -4.90 11.06
C PRO A 6 1.49 -3.61 11.86
N GLU A 7 1.08 -2.45 11.30
CA GLU A 7 1.15 -1.15 11.98
C GLU A 7 -0.16 -0.82 12.71
N GLY A 8 -1.31 -1.35 12.23
CA GLY A 8 -2.60 -1.28 12.92
C GLY A 8 -2.67 -2.08 14.22
N MET A 9 -2.02 -3.26 14.29
CA MET A 9 -1.91 -4.04 15.54
C MET A 9 -1.12 -3.30 16.63
N ARG A 10 -0.08 -2.54 16.27
CA ARG A 10 0.68 -1.72 17.22
C ARG A 10 -0.12 -0.55 17.77
N LEU A 11 -1.13 -0.08 17.02
CA LEU A 11 -2.02 1.01 17.40
C LEU A 11 -3.12 0.54 18.37
N SER A 12 -3.75 -0.60 18.08
CA SER A 12 -4.70 -1.27 19.00
C SER A 12 -4.07 -1.39 20.38
N LYS A 13 -2.83 -1.90 20.45
CA LYS A 13 -2.06 -2.05 21.69
C LYS A 13 -1.60 -0.74 22.33
N ALA A 14 -1.35 0.32 21.56
CA ALA A 14 -0.89 1.61 22.09
C ALA A 14 -2.02 2.53 22.56
N ILE A 15 -3.21 2.38 21.97
CA ILE A 15 -4.41 3.15 22.33
C ILE A 15 -5.19 2.43 23.44
N SER A 16 -5.22 1.09 23.46
CA SER A 16 -5.82 0.31 24.54
C SER A 16 -5.13 0.51 25.90
N THR A 17 -3.86 0.91 25.90
CA THR A 17 -3.10 1.22 27.12
C THR A 17 -3.36 2.61 27.72
N THR A 18 -4.15 3.46 27.05
CA THR A 18 -4.49 4.80 27.56
C THR A 18 -5.86 4.78 28.24
N LYS A 19 -5.88 4.88 29.57
CA LYS A 19 -7.11 4.81 30.41
C LYS A 19 -8.11 5.97 30.22
N ALA A 20 -7.70 7.08 29.59
CA ALA A 20 -8.55 8.25 29.39
C ALA A 20 -8.59 8.64 27.91
N ASN A 21 -9.76 9.07 27.41
CA ASN A 21 -9.89 9.60 26.05
C ASN A 21 -9.12 10.92 25.89
N PRO A 22 -8.05 10.97 25.07
CA PRO A 22 -7.35 12.22 24.77
C PRO A 22 -8.13 13.12 23.77
N LEU A 23 -9.27 12.65 23.26
CA LEU A 23 -10.09 13.23 22.20
C LEU A 23 -11.55 13.37 22.66
N THR A 24 -11.78 14.09 23.76
CA THR A 24 -13.08 14.36 24.42
C THR A 24 -14.14 15.07 23.55
N VAL A 25 -13.94 15.16 22.24
CA VAL A 25 -14.73 15.94 21.28
C VAL A 25 -15.30 15.10 20.15
N VAL A 26 -14.83 13.85 19.97
CA VAL A 26 -15.42 12.94 18.97
C VAL A 26 -16.71 12.38 19.55
N ARG A 27 -17.81 12.57 18.80
CA ARG A 27 -19.13 12.07 19.18
C ARG A 27 -19.42 10.74 18.48
N ASN A 28 -19.95 9.77 19.21
CA ASN A 28 -20.42 8.50 18.67
C ASN A 28 -21.69 8.69 17.82
N GLU A 29 -22.25 7.60 17.28
CA GLU A 29 -23.46 7.64 16.42
C GLU A 29 -24.70 8.16 17.17
N GLN A 30 -24.69 8.08 18.50
CA GLN A 30 -25.72 8.58 19.41
C GLN A 30 -25.51 10.06 19.78
N GLY A 31 -24.44 10.70 19.29
CA GLY A 31 -24.13 12.10 19.57
C GLY A 31 -23.45 12.34 20.92
N GLU A 32 -23.07 11.30 21.65
CA GLU A 32 -22.40 11.38 22.95
C GLU A 32 -20.88 11.43 22.78
N ARG A 33 -20.16 12.03 23.72
CA ARG A 33 -18.70 12.09 23.65
C ARG A 33 -18.11 10.70 23.90
N THR A 34 -17.22 10.28 23.02
CA THR A 34 -16.43 9.05 23.21
C THR A 34 -15.68 9.11 24.55
N GLU A 35 -15.60 7.99 25.25
CA GLU A 35 -15.05 7.89 26.62
C GLU A 35 -13.65 7.26 26.65
N SER A 36 -13.28 6.56 25.58
CA SER A 36 -11.95 5.96 25.44
C SER A 36 -11.27 6.33 24.10
N GLY A 37 -9.93 6.25 24.09
CA GLY A 37 -9.16 6.41 22.86
C GLY A 37 -9.48 5.33 21.82
N LYS A 38 -9.89 4.14 22.27
CA LYS A 38 -10.33 3.01 21.42
C LYS A 38 -11.63 3.35 20.70
N GLU A 39 -12.64 3.81 21.46
CA GLU A 39 -13.94 4.20 20.94
C GLU A 39 -13.84 5.39 19.97
N THR A 40 -12.94 6.34 20.25
CA THR A 40 -12.65 7.45 19.33
C THR A 40 -12.11 6.96 17.99
N LEU A 41 -11.13 6.05 18.03
CA LEU A 41 -10.55 5.49 16.83
C LEU A 41 -11.59 4.69 16.03
N GLU A 42 -12.39 3.87 16.71
CA GLU A 42 -13.46 3.07 16.10
C GLU A 42 -14.51 3.97 15.44
N THR A 43 -14.93 5.03 16.11
CA THR A 43 -15.86 6.02 15.56
C THR A 43 -15.27 6.71 14.32
N MET A 44 -14.01 7.15 14.37
CA MET A 44 -13.36 7.77 13.20
C MET A 44 -13.18 6.80 12.03
N LEU A 45 -12.89 5.53 12.31
CA LEU A 45 -12.78 4.48 11.30
C LEU A 45 -14.14 4.16 10.68
N LYS A 46 -15.20 4.05 11.50
CA LYS A 46 -16.56 3.73 11.04
C LYS A 46 -17.13 4.86 10.16
N THR A 47 -16.96 6.12 10.57
CA THR A 47 -17.51 7.30 9.87
C THR A 47 -16.78 7.64 8.56
N HIS A 48 -15.47 7.41 8.48
CA HIS A 48 -14.65 7.85 7.33
C HIS A 48 -14.03 6.72 6.51
N PHE A 49 -13.97 5.51 7.05
CA PHE A 49 -13.45 4.31 6.41
C PHE A 49 -14.39 3.10 6.62
N PRO A 50 -15.67 3.21 6.20
CA PRO A 50 -16.69 2.19 6.46
C PRO A 50 -16.24 0.80 6.00
N GLY A 51 -16.36 -0.18 6.89
CA GLY A 51 -15.87 -1.56 6.70
C GLY A 51 -14.50 -1.87 7.32
N SER A 52 -13.84 -0.92 7.97
CA SER A 52 -12.59 -1.14 8.71
C SER A 52 -12.89 -1.49 10.18
N ILE A 53 -12.47 -2.68 10.64
CA ILE A 53 -12.68 -3.14 12.03
C ILE A 53 -11.39 -2.93 12.83
N ALA A 54 -11.50 -2.40 14.05
CA ALA A 54 -10.39 -2.39 15.00
C ALA A 54 -10.13 -3.83 15.49
N ILE A 55 -8.92 -4.35 15.26
CA ILE A 55 -8.56 -5.71 15.70
C ILE A 55 -8.37 -5.66 17.22
N THR A 56 -9.28 -6.29 17.96
CA THR A 56 -9.18 -6.56 19.41
C THR A 56 -8.64 -7.97 19.65
N ASP A 57 -8.03 -8.19 20.81
CA ASP A 57 -7.41 -9.48 21.18
C ASP A 57 -8.42 -10.65 21.26
N ASP A 58 -9.73 -10.36 21.29
CA ASP A 58 -10.82 -11.35 21.39
C ASP A 58 -11.46 -11.75 20.05
N MET A 59 -10.89 -11.34 18.91
CA MET A 59 -11.40 -11.76 17.60
C MET A 59 -10.91 -13.18 17.27
N ASP A 60 -11.69 -14.16 17.74
CA ASP A 60 -11.56 -15.56 17.35
C ASP A 60 -11.54 -15.66 15.81
N PRO A 61 -10.56 -16.38 15.22
CA PRO A 61 -10.52 -16.55 13.78
C PRO A 61 -11.78 -17.28 13.36
N ILE A 62 -12.69 -16.53 12.71
CA ILE A 62 -13.91 -17.01 12.06
C ILE A 62 -13.69 -18.45 11.60
N ASN A 63 -14.48 -19.35 12.20
CA ASN A 63 -14.48 -20.79 11.98
C ASN A 63 -14.87 -21.11 10.51
N LEU A 64 -13.92 -20.85 9.61
CA LEU A 64 -13.98 -21.12 8.16
C LEU A 64 -13.95 -22.61 7.85
N GLU A 65 -13.72 -23.45 8.87
CA GLU A 65 -13.56 -24.89 8.75
C GLU A 65 -14.92 -25.61 8.71
N GLU A 66 -15.95 -25.04 9.34
CA GLU A 66 -17.31 -25.57 9.33
C GLU A 66 -18.08 -25.29 8.03
N GLN A 67 -17.84 -24.13 7.39
CA GLN A 67 -18.42 -23.81 6.07
C GLN A 67 -17.83 -24.64 4.92
N ARG A 68 -16.67 -25.29 5.11
CA ARG A 68 -16.02 -26.12 4.09
C ARG A 68 -16.63 -27.52 3.94
N LYS A 69 -17.50 -27.95 4.86
CA LYS A 69 -17.94 -29.36 4.95
C LYS A 69 -19.07 -29.76 4.00
N LYS A 70 -19.64 -28.85 3.21
CA LYS A 70 -20.85 -29.15 2.39
C LYS A 70 -20.72 -28.90 0.89
N THR A 71 -19.55 -29.01 0.28
CA THR A 71 -19.44 -28.93 -1.19
C THR A 71 -18.28 -29.79 -1.68
N THR A 72 -18.50 -30.58 -2.73
CA THR A 72 -17.46 -31.39 -3.35
C THR A 72 -16.31 -30.50 -3.82
N LYS A 73 -15.10 -30.80 -3.35
CA LYS A 73 -13.84 -30.07 -3.61
C LYS A 73 -13.63 -29.74 -5.09
N TYR A 74 -14.17 -30.54 -6.01
CA TYR A 74 -14.03 -30.41 -7.46
C TYR A 74 -14.88 -29.29 -8.08
N ASP A 75 -16.08 -29.03 -7.56
CA ASP A 75 -16.97 -28.00 -8.10
C ASP A 75 -16.44 -26.60 -7.76
N TRP A 76 -15.95 -26.39 -6.53
CA TRP A 76 -15.27 -25.15 -6.16
C TRP A 76 -14.03 -24.85 -7.04
N ILE A 77 -13.34 -25.89 -7.53
CA ILE A 77 -12.14 -25.74 -8.37
C ILE A 77 -12.51 -25.13 -9.73
N THR A 78 -13.61 -25.57 -10.35
CA THR A 78 -14.04 -25.08 -11.66
C THR A 78 -14.63 -23.66 -11.59
N ALA A 79 -15.45 -23.37 -10.57
CA ALA A 79 -16.03 -22.04 -10.36
C ALA A 79 -14.93 -20.97 -10.22
N LYS A 80 -13.89 -21.30 -9.44
CA LYS A 80 -12.81 -20.38 -9.10
C LYS A 80 -11.85 -20.12 -10.27
N ARG A 81 -11.63 -21.12 -11.13
CA ARG A 81 -10.80 -20.97 -12.35
C ARG A 81 -11.37 -19.91 -13.30
N VAL A 82 -12.69 -19.86 -13.44
CA VAL A 82 -13.41 -18.85 -14.25
C VAL A 82 -13.28 -17.45 -13.64
N VAL A 83 -13.25 -17.32 -12.31
CA VAL A 83 -12.99 -16.03 -11.61
C VAL A 83 -11.62 -15.46 -11.95
N ASP A 84 -10.62 -16.34 -12.03
CA ASP A 84 -9.23 -15.94 -12.18
C ASP A 84 -8.86 -15.60 -13.63
N GLU A 85 -9.52 -16.23 -14.61
CA GLU A 85 -9.41 -15.85 -16.03
C GLU A 85 -9.99 -14.44 -16.29
N VAL A 86 -11.05 -14.05 -15.58
CA VAL A 86 -11.74 -12.76 -15.81
C VAL A 86 -11.08 -11.57 -15.06
N LYS A 87 -10.46 -11.77 -13.87
CA LYS A 87 -10.07 -10.66 -12.97
C LYS A 87 -8.61 -10.61 -12.48
N THR A 88 -7.73 -11.54 -12.84
CA THR A 88 -6.37 -11.54 -12.25
C THR A 88 -5.57 -10.28 -12.62
N GLY A 89 -5.05 -9.58 -11.61
CA GLY A 89 -4.18 -8.42 -11.77
C GLY A 89 -4.84 -7.05 -11.99
N LYS A 90 -6.16 -6.98 -12.23
CA LYS A 90 -6.87 -5.71 -12.50
C LYS A 90 -7.35 -5.03 -11.20
N SER A 91 -7.12 -3.71 -11.07
CA SER A 91 -7.53 -2.88 -9.93
C SER A 91 -8.22 -1.58 -10.38
N THR A 92 -8.72 -0.77 -9.44
CA THR A 92 -9.20 0.59 -9.77
C THR A 92 -8.12 1.42 -10.46
N GLU A 93 -6.86 1.28 -10.04
CA GLU A 93 -5.71 1.94 -10.67
C GLU A 93 -5.46 1.45 -12.10
N THR A 94 -5.71 0.16 -12.39
CA THR A 94 -5.66 -0.36 -13.76
C THR A 94 -6.72 0.28 -14.65
N ALA A 95 -7.96 0.36 -14.16
CA ALA A 95 -9.06 0.98 -14.90
C ALA A 95 -8.80 2.48 -15.14
N LEU A 96 -8.31 3.19 -14.12
CA LEU A 96 -7.87 4.58 -14.24
C LEU A 96 -6.74 4.74 -15.27
N HIS A 97 -5.69 3.91 -15.19
CA HIS A 97 -4.57 3.95 -16.13
C HIS A 97 -5.04 3.76 -17.57
N TYR A 98 -5.90 2.78 -17.83
CA TYR A 98 -6.38 2.50 -19.17
C TYR A 98 -7.19 3.68 -19.74
N VAL A 99 -8.16 4.20 -18.97
CA VAL A 99 -9.00 5.33 -19.38
C VAL A 99 -8.19 6.60 -19.60
N VAL A 100 -7.21 6.88 -18.73
CA VAL A 100 -6.37 8.08 -18.86
C VAL A 100 -5.35 7.93 -19.99
N SER A 101 -4.81 6.74 -20.24
CA SER A 101 -3.91 6.48 -21.37
C SER A 101 -4.65 6.65 -22.72
N GLN A 102 -5.83 6.00 -22.82
CA GLN A 102 -7.06 6.50 -23.44
C GLN A 102 -7.09 7.99 -23.87
N ALA A 103 -7.40 8.86 -22.92
CA ALA A 103 -7.57 10.27 -23.18
C ALA A 103 -6.25 11.01 -23.50
N GLU A 104 -5.14 10.67 -22.84
CA GLU A 104 -3.84 11.34 -23.05
C GLU A 104 -3.32 11.14 -24.46
N ALA A 105 -3.33 9.92 -24.98
CA ALA A 105 -2.81 9.68 -26.33
C ALA A 105 -3.66 10.39 -27.38
N ALA A 106 -4.99 10.50 -27.21
CA ALA A 106 -5.81 11.30 -28.11
C ALA A 106 -5.41 12.79 -28.06
N ILE A 107 -5.24 13.35 -26.86
CA ILE A 107 -4.80 14.73 -26.66
C ILE A 107 -3.44 14.98 -27.33
N ASP A 108 -2.51 14.03 -27.20
CA ASP A 108 -1.16 14.15 -27.75
C ASP A 108 -1.13 14.06 -29.29
N HIS A 109 -2.04 13.29 -29.89
CA HIS A 109 -2.26 13.26 -31.34
C HIS A 109 -3.14 14.41 -31.86
N LYS A 110 -3.50 15.37 -31.01
CA LYS A 110 -4.41 16.50 -31.33
C LYS A 110 -5.81 16.04 -31.74
N GLU A 111 -6.25 14.90 -31.24
CA GLU A 111 -7.57 14.31 -31.45
C GLU A 111 -8.52 14.65 -30.30
N ILE A 112 -9.79 14.26 -30.47
CA ILE A 112 -10.83 14.34 -29.43
C ILE A 112 -11.09 12.92 -28.96
N CYS A 113 -11.08 12.71 -27.64
CA CYS A 113 -11.54 11.48 -27.02
C CYS A 113 -12.86 11.78 -26.28
N VAL A 114 -13.98 11.31 -26.80
CA VAL A 114 -15.26 11.38 -26.09
C VAL A 114 -15.33 10.21 -25.14
N GLY A 115 -15.52 10.49 -23.85
CA GLY A 115 -15.74 9.49 -22.83
C GLY A 115 -17.13 9.59 -22.25
N THR A 116 -17.86 8.47 -22.24
CA THR A 116 -19.17 8.35 -21.62
C THR A 116 -19.05 7.46 -20.40
N PHE A 117 -19.38 8.03 -19.24
CA PHE A 117 -19.34 7.40 -17.92
C PHE A 117 -20.76 7.05 -17.53
N VAL A 118 -21.06 5.76 -17.58
CA VAL A 118 -22.40 5.20 -17.44
C VAL A 118 -22.58 4.64 -16.04
N ASP A 119 -23.69 5.03 -15.41
CA ASP A 119 -24.17 4.47 -14.14
C ASP A 119 -25.29 3.45 -14.44
N ILE A 120 -24.98 2.16 -14.28
CA ILE A 120 -25.98 1.10 -14.44
C ILE A 120 -26.78 1.00 -13.15
N GLU A 121 -28.08 1.30 -13.24
CA GLU A 121 -28.93 1.44 -12.06
C GLU A 121 -29.17 0.07 -11.40
N GLY A 122 -28.78 -0.05 -10.13
CA GLY A 122 -29.03 -1.27 -9.36
C GLY A 122 -28.40 -2.50 -10.01
N ALA A 123 -27.19 -2.37 -10.56
CA ALA A 123 -26.46 -3.45 -11.22
C ALA A 123 -26.55 -4.80 -10.49
N PHE A 124 -26.27 -4.83 -9.19
CA PHE A 124 -26.37 -6.05 -8.39
C PHE A 124 -27.81 -6.48 -8.11
N ASP A 125 -28.72 -5.54 -7.90
CA ASP A 125 -30.08 -5.82 -7.42
C ASP A 125 -31.04 -6.17 -8.55
N ARG A 126 -30.82 -5.65 -9.76
CA ARG A 126 -31.72 -5.80 -10.91
C ARG A 126 -31.34 -6.94 -11.84
N THR A 127 -30.08 -7.40 -11.80
CA THR A 127 -29.62 -8.52 -12.64
C THR A 127 -30.48 -9.76 -12.42
N THR A 128 -31.03 -10.32 -13.51
CA THR A 128 -31.89 -11.51 -13.43
C THR A 128 -31.07 -12.79 -13.21
N PHE A 129 -31.68 -13.80 -12.58
CA PHE A 129 -31.02 -15.10 -12.40
C PHE A 129 -30.73 -15.78 -13.74
N GLU A 130 -31.56 -15.53 -14.75
CA GLU A 130 -31.38 -16.04 -16.11
C GLU A 130 -30.17 -15.41 -16.79
N SER A 131 -30.00 -14.09 -16.72
CA SER A 131 -28.82 -13.38 -17.24
C SER A 131 -27.53 -13.92 -16.61
N ILE A 132 -27.52 -14.14 -15.30
CA ILE A 132 -26.36 -14.72 -14.59
C ILE A 132 -26.06 -16.14 -15.10
N SER A 133 -27.10 -16.96 -15.25
CA SER A 133 -26.95 -18.36 -15.65
C SER A 133 -26.54 -18.50 -17.12
N LYS A 134 -27.04 -17.62 -17.99
CA LYS A 134 -26.61 -17.49 -19.40
C LYS A 134 -25.17 -17.02 -19.47
N ALA A 135 -24.80 -15.97 -18.74
CA ALA A 135 -23.44 -15.46 -18.69
C ALA A 135 -22.44 -16.51 -18.17
N ALA A 136 -22.79 -17.24 -17.10
CA ALA A 136 -21.97 -18.32 -16.56
C ALA A 136 -21.76 -19.47 -17.56
N ARG A 137 -22.82 -19.86 -18.29
CA ARG A 137 -22.72 -20.85 -19.38
C ARG A 137 -21.76 -20.40 -20.47
N ASN A 138 -21.89 -19.14 -20.91
CA ASN A 138 -21.03 -18.57 -21.96
C ASN A 138 -19.54 -18.54 -21.57
N HIS A 139 -19.25 -18.45 -20.27
CA HIS A 139 -17.88 -18.50 -19.72
C HIS A 139 -17.41 -19.93 -19.39
N GLY A 140 -18.12 -20.97 -19.81
CA GLY A 140 -17.72 -22.37 -19.62
C GLY A 140 -17.82 -22.88 -18.18
N VAL A 141 -18.62 -22.23 -17.32
CA VAL A 141 -18.87 -22.72 -15.96
C VAL A 141 -19.64 -24.05 -16.02
N SER A 142 -19.23 -25.05 -15.23
CA SER A 142 -19.90 -26.35 -15.16
C SER A 142 -21.40 -26.20 -14.82
N ILE A 143 -22.25 -26.97 -15.50
CA ILE A 143 -23.70 -26.96 -15.27
C ILE A 143 -24.08 -27.24 -13.81
N THR A 144 -23.31 -28.09 -13.11
CA THR A 144 -23.53 -28.39 -11.69
C THR A 144 -23.40 -27.14 -10.83
N LEU A 145 -22.38 -26.32 -11.09
CA LEU A 145 -22.16 -25.06 -10.38
C LEU A 145 -23.23 -24.02 -10.69
N ILE A 146 -23.66 -23.97 -11.95
CA ILE A 146 -24.73 -23.05 -12.34
C ILE A 146 -26.02 -23.40 -11.60
N LYS A 147 -26.37 -24.69 -11.50
CA LYS A 147 -27.51 -25.14 -10.69
C LYS A 147 -27.38 -24.76 -9.23
N TRP A 148 -26.18 -24.85 -8.66
CA TRP A 148 -25.89 -24.39 -7.29
C TRP A 148 -26.09 -22.89 -7.12
N ILE A 149 -25.55 -22.09 -8.05
CA ILE A 149 -25.71 -20.63 -8.05
C ILE A 149 -27.19 -20.26 -8.18
N GLU A 150 -27.92 -20.89 -9.09
CA GLU A 150 -29.37 -20.68 -9.23
C GLU A 150 -30.13 -21.04 -7.96
N CYS A 151 -29.84 -22.18 -7.34
CA CYS A 151 -30.46 -22.60 -6.09
C CYS A 151 -30.16 -21.61 -4.97
N MET A 152 -28.91 -21.16 -4.86
CA MET A 152 -28.49 -20.15 -3.89
C MET A 152 -29.22 -18.82 -4.10
N LEU A 153 -29.42 -18.39 -5.34
CA LEU A 153 -30.06 -17.10 -5.65
C LEU A 153 -31.59 -17.15 -5.47
N LYS A 154 -32.24 -18.22 -5.97
CA LYS A 154 -33.70 -18.44 -5.91
C LYS A 154 -34.20 -18.81 -4.51
N GLY A 155 -33.36 -19.48 -3.72
CA GLY A 155 -33.71 -19.94 -2.37
C GLY A 155 -33.69 -18.86 -1.29
N ARG A 156 -33.47 -17.59 -1.63
CA ARG A 156 -33.37 -16.50 -0.64
C ARG A 156 -34.75 -15.95 -0.27
N ILE A 157 -34.92 -15.78 1.03
CA ILE A 157 -36.07 -15.16 1.66
C ILE A 157 -35.54 -13.98 2.49
N ILE A 158 -36.10 -12.80 2.29
CA ILE A 158 -35.79 -11.60 3.05
C ILE A 158 -36.84 -11.47 4.15
N HIS A 159 -36.36 -11.40 5.40
CA HIS A 159 -37.17 -11.06 6.56
C HIS A 159 -36.85 -9.61 6.93
N SER A 160 -37.88 -8.77 7.06
CA SER A 160 -37.74 -7.38 7.49
C SER A 160 -38.72 -7.10 8.60
N ASP A 161 -38.20 -6.70 9.76
CA ASP A 161 -39.00 -6.31 10.92
C ASP A 161 -38.79 -4.82 11.20
N LEU A 162 -39.88 -4.06 11.27
CA LEU A 162 -39.84 -2.65 11.63
C LEU A 162 -41.00 -2.32 12.58
N LEU A 163 -40.67 -1.87 13.79
CA LEU A 163 -41.64 -1.42 14.81
C LEU A 163 -42.75 -2.45 15.12
N GLY A 164 -42.44 -3.74 15.04
CA GLY A 164 -43.40 -4.83 15.34
C GLY A 164 -44.10 -5.42 14.12
N ASP A 165 -44.00 -4.78 12.95
CA ASP A 165 -44.46 -5.34 11.69
C ASP A 165 -43.36 -6.19 11.06
N SER A 166 -43.70 -7.43 10.68
CA SER A 166 -42.80 -8.35 10.00
C SER A 166 -43.27 -8.63 8.58
N MET A 167 -42.34 -8.59 7.62
CA MET A 167 -42.61 -8.91 6.23
C MET A 167 -41.59 -9.92 5.72
N ILE A 168 -42.10 -10.94 5.02
CA ILE A 168 -41.31 -12.00 4.40
C ILE A 168 -41.47 -11.91 2.89
N VAL A 169 -40.37 -11.63 2.18
CA VAL A 169 -40.38 -11.49 0.72
C VAL A 169 -39.40 -12.47 0.09
N LYS A 170 -39.83 -13.21 -0.92
CA LYS A 170 -38.94 -14.03 -1.75
C LYS A 170 -38.25 -13.17 -2.79
N THR A 171 -36.94 -13.35 -2.96
CA THR A 171 -36.20 -12.59 -3.97
C THR A 171 -36.47 -13.13 -5.37
N THR A 172 -36.87 -12.27 -6.30
CA THR A 172 -37.14 -12.64 -7.69
C THR A 172 -35.97 -12.33 -8.63
N ARG A 173 -35.02 -11.50 -8.19
CA ARG A 173 -33.84 -11.08 -8.95
C ARG A 173 -32.68 -10.64 -8.03
N GLY A 174 -31.54 -10.33 -8.64
CA GLY A 174 -30.40 -9.69 -8.00
C GLY A 174 -29.47 -10.63 -7.24
N CYS A 175 -28.26 -10.16 -6.98
CA CYS A 175 -27.28 -10.83 -6.13
C CYS A 175 -27.28 -10.20 -4.73
N PRO A 176 -26.98 -10.94 -3.65
CA PRO A 176 -26.94 -10.37 -2.30
C PRO A 176 -25.84 -9.33 -2.19
N GLN A 177 -26.16 -8.13 -1.71
CA GLN A 177 -25.17 -7.09 -1.43
C GLN A 177 -24.20 -7.58 -0.33
N GLY A 178 -22.90 -7.38 -0.53
CA GLY A 178 -21.86 -7.93 0.35
C GLY A 178 -21.59 -9.45 0.17
N GLY A 179 -22.34 -10.13 -0.69
CA GLY A 179 -22.09 -11.52 -1.05
C GLY A 179 -20.74 -11.70 -1.74
N VAL A 180 -19.97 -12.69 -1.32
CA VAL A 180 -18.61 -12.96 -1.86
C VAL A 180 -18.62 -13.22 -3.38
N LEU A 181 -19.68 -13.87 -3.88
CA LEU A 181 -19.83 -14.19 -5.31
C LEU A 181 -20.50 -13.07 -6.11
N SER A 182 -21.22 -12.14 -5.49
CA SER A 182 -22.01 -11.12 -6.19
C SER A 182 -21.17 -10.27 -7.16
N PRO A 183 -19.98 -9.75 -6.79
CA PRO A 183 -19.09 -9.03 -7.71
C PRO A 183 -18.62 -9.86 -8.92
N LEU A 184 -18.48 -11.18 -8.75
CA LEU A 184 -18.10 -12.08 -9.82
C LEU A 184 -19.27 -12.26 -10.80
N LEU A 185 -20.44 -12.62 -10.28
CA LEU A 185 -21.63 -12.88 -11.09
C LEU A 185 -21.97 -11.66 -11.95
N TRP A 186 -21.90 -10.47 -11.36
CA TRP A 186 -22.06 -9.23 -12.11
C TRP A 186 -21.03 -9.05 -13.22
N SER A 187 -19.75 -9.30 -12.94
CA SER A 187 -18.72 -9.18 -13.98
C SER A 187 -18.90 -10.16 -15.13
N LEU A 188 -19.41 -11.36 -14.89
CA LEU A 188 -19.74 -12.30 -15.97
C LEU A 188 -20.86 -11.75 -16.87
N VAL A 189 -21.82 -11.04 -16.28
CA VAL A 189 -22.95 -10.44 -17.01
C VAL A 189 -22.51 -9.25 -17.87
N VAL A 190 -21.62 -8.39 -17.35
CA VAL A 190 -21.13 -7.20 -18.08
C VAL A 190 -20.04 -7.53 -19.11
N ASP A 191 -19.28 -8.61 -18.93
CA ASP A 191 -18.16 -8.95 -19.83
C ASP A 191 -18.55 -9.02 -21.33
N PRO A 192 -19.69 -9.64 -21.72
CA PRO A 192 -20.10 -9.70 -23.13
C PRO A 192 -20.21 -8.33 -23.83
N ILE A 193 -20.77 -7.31 -23.19
CA ILE A 193 -20.90 -5.97 -23.80
C ILE A 193 -19.54 -5.28 -23.89
N ILE A 194 -18.68 -5.45 -22.88
CA ILE A 194 -17.30 -4.95 -22.92
C ILE A 194 -16.54 -5.59 -24.08
N VAL A 195 -16.66 -6.90 -24.27
CA VAL A 195 -16.04 -7.63 -25.38
C VAL A 195 -16.61 -7.20 -26.73
N LYS A 196 -17.93 -7.05 -26.85
CA LYS A 196 -18.60 -6.58 -28.08
C LYS A 196 -18.10 -5.19 -28.49
N LEU A 197 -18.05 -4.25 -27.55
CA LEU A 197 -17.58 -2.89 -27.80
C LEU A 197 -16.08 -2.85 -28.13
N ASN A 198 -15.23 -3.58 -27.38
CA ASN A 198 -13.79 -3.60 -27.62
C ASN A 198 -13.36 -4.33 -28.92
N LYS A 199 -14.26 -5.07 -29.57
CA LYS A 199 -14.05 -5.57 -30.95
C LYS A 199 -14.23 -4.48 -32.01
N GLY A 200 -14.94 -3.41 -31.68
CA GLY A 200 -15.13 -2.24 -32.54
C GLY A 200 -14.07 -1.16 -32.32
N PRO A 201 -14.30 0.06 -32.84
CA PRO A 201 -13.39 1.21 -32.67
C PRO A 201 -13.46 1.87 -31.27
N TYR A 202 -13.92 1.13 -30.26
CA TYR A 202 -14.19 1.63 -28.91
C TYR A 202 -13.17 1.11 -27.92
N TYR A 203 -12.96 1.88 -26.85
CA TYR A 203 -12.22 1.42 -25.69
C TYR A 203 -13.15 1.43 -24.47
N THR A 204 -13.58 0.25 -24.05
CA THR A 204 -14.55 0.07 -22.97
C THR A 204 -13.91 -0.59 -21.77
N VAL A 205 -14.15 0.00 -20.59
CA VAL A 205 -13.71 -0.52 -19.30
C VAL A 205 -14.88 -0.56 -18.35
N GLY A 206 -15.13 -1.72 -17.74
CA GLY A 206 -16.03 -1.87 -16.61
C GLY A 206 -15.26 -2.11 -15.32
N TYR A 207 -15.64 -1.42 -14.24
CA TYR A 207 -15.16 -1.72 -12.90
C TYR A 207 -16.33 -1.70 -11.90
N ALA A 208 -16.70 -2.88 -11.42
CA ALA A 208 -17.96 -3.05 -10.68
C ALA A 208 -19.13 -2.49 -11.52
N ASP A 209 -19.92 -1.59 -10.97
CA ASP A 209 -21.07 -0.90 -11.56
C ASP A 209 -20.70 0.27 -12.49
N ASP A 210 -19.48 0.82 -12.38
CA ASP A 210 -19.00 1.88 -13.27
C ASP A 210 -18.62 1.30 -14.65
N LEU A 211 -19.28 1.77 -15.72
CA LEU A 211 -18.92 1.45 -17.11
C LEU A 211 -18.46 2.72 -17.84
N VAL A 212 -17.31 2.64 -18.50
CA VAL A 212 -16.74 3.74 -19.29
C VAL A 212 -16.54 3.30 -20.71
N ILE A 213 -17.08 4.06 -21.66
CA ILE A 213 -16.89 3.86 -23.10
C ILE A 213 -16.13 5.07 -23.64
N LEU A 214 -15.04 4.83 -24.36
CA LEU A 214 -14.25 5.87 -25.00
C LEU A 214 -14.24 5.68 -26.51
N ALA A 215 -14.43 6.78 -27.24
CA ALA A 215 -14.25 6.86 -28.68
C ALA A 215 -13.26 7.98 -29.01
N ARG A 216 -12.34 7.74 -29.94
CA ARG A 216 -11.33 8.71 -30.38
C ARG A 216 -11.50 9.07 -31.84
N GLY A 217 -11.16 10.30 -32.20
CA GLY A 217 -11.03 10.71 -33.59
C GLY A 217 -10.75 12.20 -33.76
N ARG A 218 -10.43 12.59 -34.99
CA ARG A 218 -10.07 13.98 -35.35
C ARG A 218 -11.29 14.88 -35.56
N PHE A 219 -12.37 14.31 -36.09
CA PHE A 219 -13.56 15.07 -36.48
C PHE A 219 -14.66 14.95 -35.41
N PRO A 220 -15.08 16.07 -34.80
CA PRO A 220 -16.09 16.08 -33.74
C PRO A 220 -17.36 15.30 -34.08
N ALA A 221 -17.94 15.54 -35.27
CA ALA A 221 -19.19 14.90 -35.70
C ALA A 221 -19.03 13.37 -35.81
N THR A 222 -17.96 12.91 -36.48
CA THR A 222 -17.68 11.48 -36.63
C THR A 222 -17.49 10.78 -35.29
N VAL A 223 -16.81 11.43 -34.33
CA VAL A 223 -16.62 10.85 -32.99
C VAL A 223 -17.94 10.78 -32.23
N SER A 224 -18.80 11.79 -32.36
CA SER A 224 -20.16 11.74 -31.81
C SER A 224 -20.97 10.59 -32.42
N ASP A 225 -20.93 10.40 -33.74
CA ASP A 225 -21.66 9.31 -34.42
C ASP A 225 -21.15 7.93 -33.99
N ILE A 226 -19.82 7.79 -33.87
CA ILE A 226 -19.20 6.57 -33.34
C ILE A 226 -19.71 6.32 -31.91
N MET A 227 -19.66 7.33 -31.03
CA MET A 227 -20.14 7.20 -29.65
C MET A 227 -21.62 6.88 -29.57
N GLN A 228 -22.47 7.49 -30.42
CA GLN A 228 -23.90 7.20 -30.45
C GLN A 228 -24.17 5.73 -30.80
N LYS A 229 -23.44 5.15 -31.76
CA LYS A 229 -23.52 3.72 -32.07
C LYS A 229 -23.15 2.85 -30.87
N ALA A 230 -22.17 3.26 -30.06
CA ALA A 230 -21.84 2.55 -28.83
C ALA A 230 -22.96 2.64 -27.77
N LEU A 231 -23.62 3.80 -27.64
CA LEU A 231 -24.75 3.96 -26.74
C LEU A 231 -25.94 3.10 -27.18
N SER A 232 -26.24 3.02 -28.48
CA SER A 232 -27.30 2.14 -28.98
C SER A 232 -26.99 0.67 -28.73
N MET A 233 -25.74 0.22 -28.92
CA MET A 233 -25.35 -1.15 -28.56
C MET A 233 -25.46 -1.43 -27.04
N LEU A 234 -25.29 -0.39 -26.22
CA LEU A 234 -25.46 -0.50 -24.77
C LEU A 234 -26.93 -0.58 -24.39
N GLU A 235 -27.80 0.22 -25.01
CA GLU A 235 -29.27 0.17 -24.83
C GLU A 235 -29.81 -1.22 -25.16
N GLU A 236 -29.47 -1.75 -26.34
CA GLU A 236 -29.84 -3.10 -26.76
C GLU A 236 -29.44 -4.15 -25.71
N TRP A 237 -28.19 -4.08 -25.24
CA TRP A 237 -27.70 -5.04 -24.24
C TRP A 237 -28.39 -4.87 -22.88
N CYS A 238 -28.69 -3.65 -22.46
CA CYS A 238 -29.42 -3.38 -21.22
C CYS A 238 -30.84 -3.96 -21.30
N ASP A 239 -31.53 -3.76 -22.42
CA ASP A 239 -32.88 -4.27 -22.66
C ASP A 239 -32.91 -5.80 -22.66
N GLU A 240 -31.95 -6.44 -23.36
CA GLU A 240 -31.79 -7.90 -23.37
C GLU A 240 -31.54 -8.51 -21.98
N ASN A 241 -30.92 -7.76 -21.07
CA ASN A 241 -30.59 -8.23 -19.73
C ASN A 241 -31.53 -7.68 -18.65
N HIS A 242 -32.60 -6.98 -19.04
CA HIS A 242 -33.56 -6.32 -18.16
C HIS A 242 -32.89 -5.37 -17.14
N LEU A 243 -31.85 -4.67 -17.59
CA LEU A 243 -31.12 -3.65 -16.84
C LEU A 243 -31.57 -2.26 -17.29
N SER A 244 -31.49 -1.28 -16.39
CA SER A 244 -31.75 0.12 -16.72
C SER A 244 -30.49 0.96 -16.54
N VAL A 245 -30.36 1.97 -17.39
CA VAL A 245 -29.32 2.99 -17.26
C VAL A 245 -29.98 4.31 -16.93
N ASN A 246 -29.38 5.10 -16.05
CA ASN A 246 -29.90 6.42 -15.70
C ASN A 246 -29.23 7.51 -16.58
N PRO A 247 -29.96 8.13 -17.54
CA PRO A 247 -29.37 9.17 -18.38
C PRO A 247 -28.93 10.41 -17.59
N GLY A 248 -29.65 10.76 -16.53
CA GLY A 248 -29.34 11.91 -15.68
C GLY A 248 -28.08 11.74 -14.83
N LYS A 249 -27.66 10.50 -14.56
CA LYS A 249 -26.37 10.19 -13.89
C LYS A 249 -25.25 9.89 -14.87
N THR A 250 -25.58 9.59 -16.13
CA THR A 250 -24.60 9.34 -17.18
C THR A 250 -23.93 10.65 -17.57
N THR A 251 -22.60 10.68 -17.49
CA THR A 251 -21.82 11.88 -17.79
C THR A 251 -21.00 11.68 -19.06
N VAL A 252 -21.15 12.60 -20.01
CA VAL A 252 -20.32 12.62 -21.23
C VAL A 252 -19.32 13.76 -21.14
N ILE A 253 -18.05 13.47 -21.42
CA ILE A 253 -16.96 14.46 -21.40
C ILE A 253 -16.09 14.34 -22.66
N PRO A 254 -15.76 15.45 -23.34
CA PRO A 254 -14.85 15.44 -24.47
C PRO A 254 -13.43 15.77 -24.01
N PHE A 255 -12.57 14.77 -23.84
CA PHE A 255 -11.16 14.99 -23.52
C PHE A 255 -10.40 15.59 -24.70
N THR A 256 -10.01 16.86 -24.59
CA THR A 256 -9.24 17.59 -25.60
C THR A 256 -8.70 18.91 -25.07
N ARG A 257 -7.63 19.42 -25.69
CA ARG A 257 -7.10 20.79 -25.49
C ARG A 257 -7.66 21.82 -26.46
N LEU A 258 -8.55 21.40 -27.38
CA LEU A 258 -9.18 22.31 -28.33
C LEU A 258 -10.12 23.28 -27.60
N ARG A 259 -9.91 24.58 -27.84
CA ARG A 259 -10.72 25.66 -27.24
C ARG A 259 -12.14 25.69 -27.80
N LYS A 260 -12.31 25.49 -29.11
CA LYS A 260 -13.61 25.41 -29.79
C LYS A 260 -13.95 23.94 -30.09
N LEU A 261 -15.11 23.50 -29.63
CA LEU A 261 -15.68 22.16 -29.86
C LEU A 261 -16.82 22.22 -30.90
N THR A 262 -16.64 23.04 -31.94
CA THR A 262 -17.65 23.21 -32.99
C THR A 262 -17.85 21.89 -33.74
N GLY A 263 -19.07 21.37 -33.75
CA GLY A 263 -19.44 20.15 -34.49
C GLY A 263 -19.62 18.88 -33.64
N LEU A 264 -19.59 18.94 -32.30
CA LEU A 264 -20.05 17.83 -31.47
C LEU A 264 -21.58 17.74 -31.53
N SER A 265 -22.09 16.65 -32.09
CA SER A 265 -23.53 16.35 -32.11
C SER A 265 -24.04 16.03 -30.71
N THR A 266 -25.32 16.31 -30.45
CA THR A 266 -26.00 15.87 -29.22
C THR A 266 -26.11 14.36 -29.19
N LEU A 267 -25.70 13.74 -28.09
CA LEU A 267 -25.85 12.31 -27.87
C LEU A 267 -27.16 12.03 -27.16
N THR A 268 -27.80 10.91 -27.47
CA THR A 268 -29.03 10.47 -26.83
C THR A 268 -28.85 9.09 -26.16
N LEU A 269 -29.52 8.91 -25.03
CA LEU A 269 -29.64 7.63 -24.33
C LEU A 269 -31.09 7.44 -23.88
N TYR A 270 -31.74 6.36 -24.32
CA TYR A 270 -33.17 6.09 -24.19
C TYR A 270 -34.03 7.28 -24.63
N GLY A 271 -33.66 7.92 -25.74
CA GLY A 271 -34.31 9.12 -26.28
C GLY A 271 -34.05 10.42 -25.50
N GLN A 272 -33.36 10.38 -24.37
CA GLN A 272 -33.01 11.57 -23.58
C GLN A 272 -31.66 12.15 -24.03
N GLN A 273 -31.56 13.47 -24.13
CA GLN A 273 -30.31 14.14 -24.52
C GLN A 273 -29.30 14.15 -23.37
N LEU A 274 -28.07 13.73 -23.65
CA LEU A 274 -26.96 13.77 -22.71
C LEU A 274 -26.23 15.11 -22.81
N ALA A 275 -26.04 15.77 -21.66
CA ALA A 275 -25.33 17.04 -21.58
C ALA A 275 -23.80 16.84 -21.59
N TRP A 276 -23.11 17.69 -22.35
CA TRP A 276 -21.64 17.74 -22.35
C TRP A 276 -21.12 18.36 -21.06
N SER A 277 -20.36 17.58 -20.29
CA SER A 277 -19.70 18.05 -19.07
C SER A 277 -18.25 18.50 -19.32
N LYS A 278 -17.75 19.39 -18.46
CA LYS A 278 -16.33 19.81 -18.42
C LYS A 278 -15.50 18.95 -17.46
N GLU A 279 -16.15 18.26 -16.54
CA GLU A 279 -15.53 17.41 -15.53
C GLU A 279 -16.39 16.19 -15.21
N VAL A 280 -15.75 15.08 -14.86
CA VAL A 280 -16.41 13.85 -14.44
C VAL A 280 -15.72 13.25 -13.22
N LYS A 281 -16.50 12.67 -12.31
CA LYS A 281 -15.97 11.90 -11.19
C LYS A 281 -15.93 10.43 -11.58
N TYR A 282 -14.75 9.82 -11.56
CA TYR A 282 -14.58 8.41 -11.91
C TYR A 282 -13.62 7.72 -10.94
N LEU A 283 -14.07 6.61 -10.35
CA LEU A 283 -13.32 5.83 -9.35
C LEU A 283 -12.67 6.68 -8.25
N GLY A 284 -13.35 7.76 -7.83
CA GLY A 284 -12.89 8.67 -6.78
C GLY A 284 -11.97 9.81 -7.23
N LEU A 285 -11.62 9.91 -8.51
CA LEU A 285 -10.84 11.01 -9.09
C LEU A 285 -11.76 11.97 -9.87
N THR A 286 -11.33 13.22 -10.02
CA THR A 286 -12.03 14.23 -10.83
C THR A 286 -11.23 14.44 -12.11
N LEU A 287 -11.76 14.00 -13.24
CA LEU A 287 -11.12 14.15 -14.55
C LEU A 287 -11.71 15.39 -15.21
N ASP A 288 -10.87 16.37 -15.50
CA ASP A 288 -11.25 17.55 -16.29
C ASP A 288 -10.96 17.33 -17.79
N LYS A 289 -11.63 18.12 -18.63
CA LYS A 289 -11.53 18.09 -20.10
C LYS A 289 -10.09 18.00 -20.64
N GLU A 290 -9.14 18.68 -20.00
CA GLU A 290 -7.74 18.76 -20.45
C GLU A 290 -6.80 17.80 -19.72
N LEU A 291 -7.33 17.02 -18.76
CA LEU A 291 -6.56 16.24 -17.79
C LEU A 291 -5.48 17.09 -17.10
N SER A 292 -5.84 18.32 -16.71
CA SER A 292 -4.98 19.23 -15.98
C SER A 292 -4.80 18.83 -14.51
N TRP A 293 -5.75 18.05 -13.96
CA TRP A 293 -5.82 17.60 -12.58
C TRP A 293 -5.90 18.72 -11.53
N SER A 294 -6.15 19.96 -11.96
CA SER A 294 -6.16 21.13 -11.06
C SER A 294 -7.30 21.04 -10.05
N LYS A 295 -8.52 20.77 -10.53
CA LYS A 295 -9.70 20.62 -9.67
C LYS A 295 -9.58 19.41 -8.75
N HIS A 296 -9.08 18.29 -9.28
CA HIS A 296 -8.81 17.09 -8.48
C HIS A 296 -7.85 17.40 -7.32
N GLN A 297 -6.70 18.00 -7.63
CA GLN A 297 -5.70 18.36 -6.63
C GLN A 297 -6.28 19.27 -5.54
N TYR A 298 -7.07 20.28 -5.92
CA TYR A 298 -7.75 21.14 -4.97
C TYR A 298 -8.70 20.34 -4.06
N ASN A 299 -9.59 19.53 -4.65
CA ASN A 299 -10.58 18.75 -3.93
C ASN A 299 -9.95 17.78 -2.92
N ILE A 300 -8.90 17.04 -3.31
CA ILE A 300 -8.22 16.10 -2.40
C ILE A 300 -7.43 16.82 -1.31
N THR A 301 -6.83 17.97 -1.62
CA THR A 301 -6.09 18.79 -0.63
C THR A 301 -7.06 19.32 0.42
N MET A 302 -8.22 19.82 0.01
CA MET A 302 -9.26 20.31 0.93
C MET A 302 -9.88 19.17 1.76
N LYS A 303 -10.14 18.01 1.14
CA LYS A 303 -10.60 16.82 1.86
C LYS A 303 -9.60 16.39 2.92
N ALA A 304 -8.32 16.30 2.55
CA ALA A 304 -7.24 15.91 3.44
C ALA A 304 -7.02 16.92 4.60
N LEU A 305 -7.12 18.22 4.31
CA LEU A 305 -7.08 19.27 5.35
C LEU A 305 -8.27 19.19 6.30
N ARG A 306 -9.48 18.91 5.81
CA ARG A 306 -10.67 18.74 6.65
C ARG A 306 -10.51 17.56 7.59
N VAL A 307 -10.08 16.41 7.07
CA VAL A 307 -9.82 15.20 7.87
C VAL A 307 -8.75 15.46 8.92
N PHE A 308 -7.65 16.13 8.56
CA PHE A 308 -6.61 16.46 9.53
C PHE A 308 -7.07 17.51 10.56
N GLY A 309 -7.91 18.46 10.13
CA GLY A 309 -8.49 19.52 10.98
C GLY A 309 -9.35 18.98 12.12
N MET A 310 -9.95 17.80 11.99
CA MET A 310 -10.67 17.14 13.08
C MET A 310 -9.77 16.82 14.29
N CYS A 311 -8.47 16.64 14.05
CA CYS A 311 -7.49 16.40 15.11
C CYS A 311 -7.01 17.72 15.78
N ARG A 312 -7.50 18.90 15.35
CA ARG A 312 -6.95 20.19 15.78
C ARG A 312 -7.07 20.44 17.28
N THR A 313 -8.12 19.94 17.90
CA THR A 313 -8.40 20.04 19.33
C THR A 313 -7.54 19.07 20.17
N ALA A 314 -6.95 18.07 19.54
CA ALA A 314 -6.15 17.03 20.19
C ALA A 314 -4.71 17.46 20.51
N TYR A 315 -4.30 18.64 20.06
CA TYR A 315 -2.94 19.12 20.24
C TYR A 315 -2.82 20.63 20.38
N GLY A 316 -1.92 21.05 21.26
CA GLY A 316 -1.40 22.40 21.40
C GLY A 316 0.08 22.48 21.03
N LYS A 317 0.69 23.64 21.30
CA LYS A 317 2.14 23.82 21.10
C LYS A 317 2.95 22.95 22.07
N THR A 318 2.51 22.90 23.34
CA THR A 318 3.21 22.25 24.47
C THR A 318 2.44 21.06 25.05
N TRP A 319 1.15 20.92 24.74
CA TRP A 319 0.25 19.89 25.30
C TRP A 319 -0.45 19.04 24.22
N GLY A 320 -1.05 17.92 24.62
CA GLY A 320 -1.84 17.04 23.76
C GLY A 320 -1.05 15.85 23.20
N LEU A 321 -1.54 15.26 22.09
CA LEU A 321 -1.02 13.99 21.56
C LEU A 321 0.49 14.03 21.26
N LYS A 322 1.19 12.94 21.58
CA LYS A 322 2.64 12.80 21.34
C LYS A 322 2.97 12.94 19.84
N PRO A 323 4.14 13.50 19.47
CA PRO A 323 4.56 13.68 18.08
C PRO A 323 4.50 12.41 17.23
N LYS A 324 4.89 11.25 17.77
CA LYS A 324 4.77 9.93 17.09
C LYS A 324 3.34 9.60 16.68
N ILE A 325 2.36 9.88 17.55
CA ILE A 325 0.94 9.62 17.28
C ILE A 325 0.46 10.58 16.18
N MET A 326 0.82 11.86 16.24
CA MET A 326 0.46 12.83 15.20
C MET A 326 1.05 12.47 13.83
N LYS A 327 2.32 12.01 13.79
CA LYS A 327 2.94 11.51 12.55
C LYS A 327 2.18 10.30 12.02
N TRP A 328 1.77 9.39 12.89
CA TRP A 328 0.98 8.22 12.51
C TRP A 328 -0.38 8.60 11.93
N ILE A 329 -1.15 9.49 12.59
CA ILE A 329 -2.43 10.01 12.09
C ILE A 329 -2.27 10.60 10.69
N TYR A 330 -1.24 11.43 10.49
CA TYR A 330 -0.94 12.00 9.19
C TYR A 330 -0.63 10.92 8.14
N LEU A 331 0.25 9.96 8.46
CA LEU A 331 0.64 8.90 7.53
C LEU A 331 -0.50 7.93 7.19
N MET A 332 -1.45 7.72 8.09
CA MET A 332 -2.52 6.73 7.93
C MET A 332 -3.85 7.32 7.47
N MET A 333 -4.14 8.58 7.75
CA MET A 333 -5.41 9.21 7.36
C MET A 333 -5.24 10.20 6.23
N VAL A 334 -4.23 11.08 6.32
CA VAL A 334 -4.08 12.20 5.38
C VAL A 334 -3.34 11.74 4.12
N ARG A 335 -2.23 11.02 4.30
CA ARG A 335 -1.38 10.60 3.19
C ARG A 335 -2.14 9.67 2.21
N PRO A 336 -2.93 8.66 2.62
CA PRO A 336 -3.61 7.77 1.67
C PRO A 336 -4.64 8.49 0.78
N ILE A 337 -5.29 9.55 1.27
CA ILE A 337 -6.21 10.38 0.47
C ILE A 337 -5.50 10.98 -0.75
N LEU A 338 -4.25 11.39 -0.56
CA LEU A 338 -3.41 12.00 -1.60
C LEU A 338 -2.68 10.94 -2.45
N LEU A 339 -2.44 9.75 -1.94
CA LEU A 339 -1.72 8.71 -2.69
C LEU A 339 -2.63 7.90 -3.61
N TYR A 340 -3.91 7.83 -3.29
CA TYR A 340 -4.90 7.12 -4.11
C TYR A 340 -4.97 7.69 -5.53
N GLY A 341 -4.91 6.79 -6.52
CA GLY A 341 -4.94 7.15 -7.95
C GLY A 341 -3.75 7.98 -8.44
N SER A 342 -2.69 8.11 -7.64
CA SER A 342 -1.48 8.88 -8.00
C SER A 342 -0.87 8.46 -9.34
N ILE A 343 -1.05 7.22 -9.76
CA ILE A 343 -0.58 6.70 -11.05
C ILE A 343 -0.98 7.58 -12.25
N VAL A 344 -2.17 8.20 -12.25
CA VAL A 344 -2.65 9.01 -13.37
C VAL A 344 -2.39 10.51 -13.21
N TRP A 345 -2.39 11.03 -11.98
CA TRP A 345 -2.36 12.48 -11.77
C TRP A 345 -1.02 13.02 -11.25
N TRP A 346 -0.06 12.16 -10.90
CA TRP A 346 1.26 12.59 -10.44
C TRP A 346 1.98 13.60 -11.35
N PRO A 347 1.81 13.65 -12.70
CA PRO A 347 2.52 14.63 -13.52
C PRO A 347 2.22 16.08 -13.09
N ARG A 348 1.04 16.33 -12.51
CA ARG A 348 0.67 17.64 -11.96
C ARG A 348 1.63 18.11 -10.85
N THR A 349 2.22 17.19 -10.10
CA THR A 349 3.19 17.48 -9.03
C THR A 349 4.51 18.06 -9.54
N LYS A 350 4.78 18.00 -10.86
CA LYS A 350 5.92 18.70 -11.48
C LYS A 350 5.74 20.22 -11.43
N LEU A 351 4.51 20.72 -11.39
CA LEU A 351 4.23 22.16 -11.38
C LEU A 351 4.46 22.79 -10.00
N LYS A 352 5.12 23.96 -10.00
CA LYS A 352 5.40 24.74 -8.79
C LYS A 352 4.15 25.06 -7.97
N THR A 353 3.04 25.41 -8.63
CA THR A 353 1.76 25.71 -7.98
C THR A 353 1.20 24.53 -7.19
N CYS A 354 1.27 23.32 -7.76
CA CYS A 354 0.87 22.09 -7.07
C CYS A 354 1.79 21.81 -5.87
N ARG A 355 3.11 21.91 -6.04
CA ARG A 355 4.08 21.70 -4.94
C ARG A 355 3.84 22.65 -3.77
N VAL A 356 3.56 23.93 -4.04
CA VAL A 356 3.24 24.91 -3.00
C VAL A 356 1.97 24.53 -2.25
N ALA A 357 0.90 24.12 -2.94
CA ALA A 357 -0.34 23.69 -2.30
C ALA A 357 -0.15 22.45 -1.41
N LEU A 358 0.57 21.45 -1.91
CA LEU A 358 0.91 20.25 -1.15
C LEU A 358 1.81 20.56 0.07
N SER A 359 2.80 21.44 -0.11
CA SER A 359 3.68 21.87 0.98
C SER A 359 2.92 22.62 2.08
N LYS A 360 1.92 23.45 1.73
CA LYS A 360 1.04 24.10 2.73
C LYS A 360 0.28 23.07 3.57
N LEU A 361 -0.26 22.03 2.96
CA LEU A 361 -0.94 20.95 3.69
C LEU A 361 0.04 20.20 4.61
N GLN A 362 1.17 19.74 4.06
CA GLN A 362 2.16 19.00 4.85
C GLN A 362 2.73 19.85 6.00
N ARG A 363 2.90 21.17 5.78
CA ARG A 363 3.30 22.12 6.82
C ARG A 363 2.38 22.09 8.03
N VAL A 364 1.05 22.08 7.83
CA VAL A 364 0.09 22.01 8.95
C VAL A 364 0.33 20.76 9.78
N ALA A 365 0.57 19.62 9.13
CA ALA A 365 0.88 18.36 9.80
C ALA A 365 2.23 18.39 10.51
N CYS A 366 3.29 18.89 9.88
CA CYS A 366 4.63 19.02 10.46
C CYS A 366 4.63 19.92 11.71
N MET A 367 3.91 21.04 11.68
CA MET A 367 3.77 21.92 12.85
C MET A 367 2.97 21.24 13.97
N ALA A 368 1.92 20.49 13.62
CA ALA A 368 1.13 19.74 14.60
C ALA A 368 1.96 18.65 15.31
N MET A 369 2.87 18.01 14.58
CA MET A 369 3.78 17.00 15.12
C MET A 369 4.81 17.59 16.07
N THR A 370 5.38 18.76 15.74
CA THR A 370 6.60 19.25 16.39
C THR A 370 6.38 20.41 17.35
N GLY A 371 5.26 21.12 17.21
CA GLY A 371 5.05 22.39 17.93
C GLY A 371 6.05 23.48 17.51
N ALA A 372 6.72 23.35 16.36
CA ALA A 372 7.69 24.32 15.87
C ALA A 372 7.08 25.70 15.60
N PHE A 373 7.93 26.71 15.47
CA PHE A 373 7.50 28.08 15.20
C PHE A 373 6.94 28.20 13.78
N ARG A 374 5.99 29.13 13.58
CA ARG A 374 5.43 29.42 12.25
C ARG A 374 6.46 29.97 11.26
N THR A 375 7.62 30.41 11.73
CA THR A 375 8.74 30.85 10.89
C THR A 375 9.70 29.71 10.51
N THR A 376 9.60 28.54 11.15
CA THR A 376 10.48 27.40 10.87
C THR A 376 10.24 26.90 9.43
N PRO A 377 11.29 26.76 8.59
CA PRO A 377 11.18 26.27 7.21
C PRO A 377 10.60 24.86 7.14
N THR A 378 9.59 24.64 6.27
CA THR A 378 8.94 23.33 6.13
C THR A 378 9.94 22.24 5.74
N ALA A 379 10.83 22.52 4.77
CA ALA A 379 11.82 21.55 4.29
C ALA A 379 12.74 21.02 5.40
N ALA A 380 13.15 21.89 6.34
CA ALA A 380 13.95 21.48 7.49
C ALA A 380 13.17 20.53 8.41
N VAL A 381 11.90 20.82 8.66
CA VAL A 381 11.06 19.95 9.50
C VAL A 381 10.78 18.62 8.82
N GLU A 382 10.55 18.61 7.51
CA GLU A 382 10.33 17.40 6.70
C GLU A 382 11.53 16.45 6.78
N ILE A 383 12.75 16.97 6.57
CA ILE A 383 13.96 16.15 6.59
C ILE A 383 14.28 15.62 7.99
N ILE A 384 14.11 16.46 9.02
CA ILE A 384 14.32 16.08 10.44
C ILE A 384 13.33 15.00 10.86
N LEU A 385 12.06 15.12 10.46
CA LEU A 385 11.05 14.12 10.78
C LEU A 385 11.17 12.87 9.92
N GLY A 386 11.98 12.86 8.87
CA GLY A 386 12.04 11.75 7.89
C GLY A 386 10.71 11.56 7.18
N ILE A 387 10.03 12.65 6.82
CA ILE A 387 8.79 12.66 6.06
C ILE A 387 9.10 13.24 4.68
N PRO A 388 9.04 12.46 3.59
CA PRO A 388 9.29 13.00 2.26
C PRO A 388 8.23 14.04 1.91
N PRO A 389 8.59 15.12 1.19
CA PRO A 389 7.65 16.04 0.57
C PRO A 389 6.56 15.29 -0.20
N LEU A 390 5.33 15.79 -0.14
CA LEU A 390 4.18 15.11 -0.75
C LEU A 390 4.36 14.85 -2.26
N HIS A 391 5.02 15.74 -3.01
CA HIS A 391 5.29 15.50 -4.43
C HIS A 391 6.19 14.29 -4.66
N ILE A 392 7.21 14.08 -3.83
CA ILE A 392 8.06 12.89 -3.86
C ILE A 392 7.24 11.65 -3.46
N ALA A 393 6.40 11.76 -2.44
CA ALA A 393 5.56 10.65 -1.99
C ALA A 393 4.57 10.19 -3.07
N ILE A 394 3.89 11.13 -3.73
CA ILE A 394 2.94 10.88 -4.83
C ILE A 394 3.66 10.26 -6.03
N GLU A 395 4.79 10.81 -6.44
CA GLU A 395 5.59 10.25 -7.54
C GLU A 395 6.09 8.83 -7.22
N THR A 396 6.53 8.58 -5.98
CA THR A 396 7.00 7.26 -5.55
C THR A 396 5.87 6.23 -5.58
N GLU A 397 4.65 6.59 -5.18
CA GLU A 397 3.50 5.70 -5.29
C GLU A 397 3.07 5.48 -6.74
N ALA A 398 3.13 6.51 -7.59
CA ALA A 398 2.89 6.34 -9.03
C ALA A 398 3.88 5.35 -9.65
N ARG A 399 5.17 5.44 -9.32
CA ARG A 399 6.20 4.47 -9.76
C ARG A 399 5.90 3.04 -9.30
N LYS A 400 5.51 2.87 -8.03
CA LYS A 400 5.09 1.55 -7.50
C LYS A 400 3.87 1.01 -8.23
N ALA A 401 2.90 1.86 -8.54
CA ALA A 401 1.69 1.47 -9.26
C ALA A 401 2.01 1.06 -10.70
N LEU A 402 2.86 1.82 -11.40
CA LEU A 402 3.31 1.48 -12.76
C LEU A 402 4.09 0.16 -12.78
N HIS A 403 5.03 -0.05 -11.86
CA HIS A 403 5.76 -1.30 -11.73
C HIS A 403 4.83 -2.50 -11.46
N ARG A 404 3.76 -2.31 -10.67
CA ARG A 404 2.72 -3.34 -10.47
C ARG A 404 1.98 -3.67 -11.77
N LEU A 405 1.67 -2.68 -12.61
CA LEU A 405 1.04 -2.90 -13.91
C LEU A 405 1.99 -3.64 -14.88
N ALA A 406 3.29 -3.29 -14.86
CA ALA A 406 4.32 -3.94 -15.65
C ALA A 406 4.42 -5.45 -15.33
N ILE A 407 4.55 -5.80 -14.05
CA ILE A 407 4.61 -7.21 -13.61
C ILE A 407 3.34 -7.99 -13.99
N ALA A 408 2.19 -7.32 -14.01
CA ALA A 408 0.93 -7.93 -14.38
C ALA A 408 0.74 -8.07 -15.91
N GLY A 409 1.68 -7.59 -16.73
CA GLY A 409 1.54 -7.56 -18.19
C GLY A 409 0.45 -6.59 -18.70
N LEU A 410 -0.01 -5.68 -17.84
CA LEU A 410 -1.06 -4.71 -18.15
C LEU A 410 -0.49 -3.43 -18.77
N TRP A 411 0.81 -3.24 -18.65
CA TRP A 411 1.59 -2.16 -19.24
C TRP A 411 2.97 -2.70 -19.64
N ASP A 412 3.53 -2.17 -20.72
CA ASP A 412 4.88 -2.49 -21.19
C ASP A 412 5.57 -1.20 -21.65
N GLU A 413 6.89 -1.12 -21.45
CA GLU A 413 7.76 -0.02 -21.84
C GLU A 413 7.85 0.17 -23.36
N THR A 414 7.50 -0.87 -24.13
CA THR A 414 7.41 -0.80 -25.60
C THR A 414 6.26 0.08 -26.09
N ARG A 415 5.27 0.39 -25.24
CA ARG A 415 4.18 1.31 -25.59
C ARG A 415 4.67 2.75 -25.55
N PRO A 416 4.29 3.62 -26.51
CA PRO A 416 4.63 5.03 -26.46
C PRO A 416 4.25 5.63 -25.11
N PRO A 417 5.19 6.28 -24.40
CA PRO A 417 4.92 6.78 -23.06
C PRO A 417 3.87 7.90 -23.14
N SER A 418 2.76 7.72 -22.42
CA SER A 418 1.82 8.80 -22.16
C SER A 418 2.33 9.66 -21.00
N LYS A 419 1.72 10.83 -20.75
CA LYS A 419 2.23 11.79 -19.76
C LYS A 419 2.38 11.19 -18.36
N HIS A 420 1.43 10.35 -17.95
CA HIS A 420 1.47 9.71 -16.64
C HIS A 420 2.33 8.45 -16.58
N THR A 421 2.71 7.84 -17.70
CA THR A 421 3.69 6.74 -17.73
C THR A 421 5.13 7.23 -17.94
N ASN A 422 5.31 8.50 -18.34
CA ASN A 422 6.61 9.13 -18.53
C ASN A 422 7.27 9.54 -17.18
N LEU A 423 7.79 8.52 -16.49
CA LEU A 423 8.62 8.65 -15.30
C LEU A 423 10.10 8.66 -15.69
N ALA A 424 10.86 9.62 -15.18
CA ALA A 424 12.29 9.69 -15.45
C ALA A 424 13.02 8.45 -14.92
N SER A 425 13.93 7.90 -15.73
CA SER A 425 14.82 6.80 -15.34
C SER A 425 15.64 7.19 -14.11
N HIS A 426 15.86 6.23 -13.22
CA HIS A 426 16.73 6.35 -12.07
C HIS A 426 17.57 5.07 -11.93
N LYS A 427 18.84 5.12 -12.35
CA LYS A 427 19.77 3.98 -12.44
C LYS A 427 19.62 2.94 -11.32
N ASP A 428 19.74 3.35 -10.05
CA ASP A 428 19.69 2.41 -8.91
C ASP A 428 18.33 1.73 -8.71
N LEU A 429 17.25 2.44 -9.03
CA LEU A 429 15.89 1.93 -8.87
C LEU A 429 15.55 1.02 -10.06
N ASP A 430 15.87 1.50 -11.26
CA ASP A 430 15.63 0.79 -12.52
C ASP A 430 16.41 -0.52 -12.56
N PHE A 431 17.65 -0.53 -12.05
CA PHE A 431 18.44 -1.74 -11.87
C PHE A 431 17.67 -2.82 -11.08
N ILE A 432 17.01 -2.47 -9.98
CA ILE A 432 16.25 -3.42 -9.17
C ILE A 432 14.90 -3.76 -9.81
N THR A 433 14.20 -2.79 -10.40
CA THR A 433 12.86 -3.03 -10.97
C THR A 433 12.90 -3.84 -12.26
N ASN A 434 14.01 -3.81 -13.00
CA ASN A 434 14.15 -4.49 -14.29
C ASN A 434 14.66 -5.94 -14.15
N MET A 435 15.07 -6.34 -12.94
CA MET A 435 15.54 -7.68 -12.60
C MET A 435 14.45 -8.75 -12.47
N GLY A 436 13.21 -8.42 -12.81
CA GLY A 436 12.06 -9.30 -12.65
C GLY A 436 11.62 -9.45 -11.19
N CYS A 437 10.36 -9.88 -11.00
CA CYS A 437 9.74 -10.00 -9.69
C CYS A 437 9.28 -11.44 -9.45
N ASP A 438 9.50 -11.94 -8.24
CA ASP A 438 9.00 -13.26 -7.82
C ASP A 438 7.46 -13.31 -7.78
N LYS A 439 6.82 -12.14 -7.72
CA LYS A 439 5.35 -12.06 -7.67
C LYS A 439 4.74 -12.46 -9.01
N ILE A 440 3.84 -13.43 -8.98
CA ILE A 440 3.02 -13.85 -10.12
C ILE A 440 1.54 -13.56 -9.86
N PRO A 441 0.69 -13.53 -10.92
CA PRO A 441 -0.75 -13.61 -10.75
C PRO A 441 -1.12 -14.81 -9.86
N PRO A 442 -2.12 -14.68 -8.97
CA PRO A 442 -2.50 -15.76 -8.08
C PRO A 442 -2.82 -17.05 -8.85
N ARG A 443 -2.19 -18.16 -8.45
CA ARG A 443 -2.49 -19.51 -8.94
C ARG A 443 -2.96 -20.37 -7.80
N PHE A 444 -3.98 -21.18 -8.03
CA PHE A 444 -4.49 -22.10 -7.02
C PHE A 444 -4.00 -23.52 -7.28
N VAL A 445 -3.25 -24.09 -6.34
CA VAL A 445 -2.69 -25.45 -6.45
C VAL A 445 -3.34 -26.35 -5.39
N PHE A 446 -4.28 -27.17 -5.83
CA PHE A 446 -5.06 -28.06 -4.97
C PHE A 446 -4.48 -29.46 -4.85
N ASP A 447 -3.81 -29.95 -5.91
CA ASP A 447 -3.14 -31.25 -5.91
C ASP A 447 -1.70 -31.10 -5.42
N LYS A 448 -1.45 -31.62 -4.22
CA LYS A 448 -0.14 -31.61 -3.57
C LYS A 448 0.19 -33.04 -3.18
N LYS A 449 1.25 -33.58 -3.77
CA LYS A 449 1.75 -34.94 -3.51
C LYS A 449 2.69 -34.99 -2.30
N PHE A 450 2.58 -34.00 -1.41
CA PHE A 450 3.33 -33.87 -0.18
C PHE A 450 2.42 -33.34 0.93
N ARG A 451 2.80 -33.59 2.18
CA ARG A 451 2.09 -33.07 3.37
C ARG A 451 2.95 -32.03 4.08
N VAL A 452 2.32 -31.06 4.72
CA VAL A 452 2.99 -30.08 5.59
C VAL A 452 2.48 -30.27 7.01
N SER A 453 3.39 -30.40 7.96
CA SER A 453 3.10 -30.52 9.40
C SER A 453 3.84 -29.42 10.15
N ILE A 454 3.08 -28.65 10.94
CA ILE A 454 3.62 -27.58 11.78
C ILE A 454 3.17 -27.87 13.23
N PRO A 455 3.88 -28.76 13.95
CA PRO A 455 3.55 -29.11 15.33
C PRO A 455 3.79 -27.93 16.29
N SER A 456 3.11 -27.95 17.44
CA SER A 456 3.50 -27.06 18.55
C SER A 456 4.85 -27.49 19.12
N ARG A 457 5.52 -26.62 19.90
CA ARG A 457 6.79 -26.96 20.55
C ARG A 457 6.65 -28.17 21.50
N ASP A 458 5.51 -28.30 22.18
CA ASP A 458 5.27 -29.40 23.11
C ASP A 458 4.94 -30.70 22.39
N ASP A 459 4.30 -30.62 21.22
CA ASP A 459 4.08 -31.79 20.36
C ASP A 459 5.38 -32.26 19.69
N TRP A 460 6.27 -31.32 19.34
CA TRP A 460 7.61 -31.64 18.84
C TRP A 460 8.45 -32.38 19.88
N LYS A 461 8.43 -31.92 21.14
CA LYS A 461 9.13 -32.59 22.26
C LYS A 461 8.59 -33.99 22.56
N ARG A 462 7.29 -34.21 22.38
CA ARG A 462 6.65 -35.54 22.48
C ARG A 462 7.07 -36.49 21.34
N GLY A 463 7.71 -35.94 20.31
CA GLY A 463 8.45 -36.67 19.28
C GLY A 463 7.58 -37.22 18.15
N PRO A 464 7.90 -36.98 16.87
CA PRO A 464 7.49 -37.92 15.84
C PRO A 464 8.15 -39.28 16.14
N LYS A 465 7.35 -40.36 16.17
CA LYS A 465 7.86 -41.73 16.42
C LYS A 465 9.05 -42.03 15.49
N PRO A 466 10.10 -42.72 15.99
CA PRO A 466 11.30 -43.00 15.21
C PRO A 466 10.89 -43.69 13.92
N PRO A 467 11.26 -43.13 12.77
CA PRO A 467 10.81 -43.69 11.53
C PRO A 467 11.69 -44.89 11.18
N ASP A 468 11.01 -45.96 10.81
CA ASP A 468 11.47 -47.18 10.15
C ASP A 468 12.67 -46.96 9.20
N GLU A 469 13.53 -47.99 9.01
CA GLU A 469 14.71 -47.97 8.12
C GLU A 469 14.42 -47.48 6.69
N ASN A 470 13.14 -47.41 6.33
CA ASN A 470 12.67 -46.91 5.05
C ASN A 470 12.59 -45.36 4.96
N THR A 471 13.07 -44.62 5.96
CA THR A 471 12.87 -43.16 6.07
C THR A 471 14.13 -42.33 5.92
N LEU A 472 14.05 -41.29 5.09
CA LEU A 472 15.12 -40.33 4.86
C LEU A 472 14.77 -38.99 5.53
N ILE A 473 15.73 -38.45 6.28
CA ILE A 473 15.59 -37.20 7.02
C ILE A 473 16.56 -36.18 6.42
N TRP A 474 16.01 -35.02 6.06
CA TRP A 474 16.73 -33.90 5.48
C TRP A 474 16.42 -32.62 6.23
N TYR A 475 17.42 -31.79 6.46
CA TYR A 475 17.30 -30.49 7.09
C TYR A 475 17.63 -29.41 6.08
N THR A 476 16.87 -28.32 6.11
CA THR A 476 17.02 -27.20 5.18
C THR A 476 16.96 -25.87 5.92
N ASP A 477 17.84 -24.94 5.56
CA ASP A 477 17.86 -23.61 6.14
C ASP A 477 18.30 -22.53 5.13
N GLY A 478 18.01 -21.26 5.43
CA GLY A 478 18.40 -20.10 4.65
C GLY A 478 18.93 -18.97 5.52
N SER A 479 20.06 -18.38 5.13
CA SER A 479 20.73 -17.33 5.90
C SER A 479 20.96 -16.06 5.07
N LYS A 480 20.91 -14.90 5.73
CA LYS A 480 21.25 -13.61 5.11
C LYS A 480 22.21 -12.82 6.00
N MET A 481 23.38 -12.54 5.44
CA MET A 481 24.45 -11.76 6.05
C MET A 481 24.68 -10.47 5.24
N GLU A 482 25.65 -9.64 5.66
CA GLU A 482 26.05 -8.45 4.89
C GLU A 482 26.77 -8.82 3.58
N SER A 483 27.51 -9.94 3.59
CA SER A 483 28.21 -10.50 2.42
C SER A 483 27.24 -10.96 1.33
N GLY A 484 26.11 -11.55 1.70
CA GLY A 484 25.19 -12.18 0.77
C GLY A 484 24.09 -12.98 1.47
N THR A 485 23.35 -13.76 0.69
CA THR A 485 22.29 -14.67 1.12
C THR A 485 22.65 -16.06 0.64
N GLY A 486 22.41 -17.09 1.45
CA GLY A 486 22.77 -18.47 1.12
C GLY A 486 21.74 -19.47 1.61
N ALA A 487 21.71 -20.63 0.96
CA ALA A 487 20.80 -21.73 1.28
C ALA A 487 21.62 -23.00 1.60
N GLY A 488 21.20 -23.70 2.65
CA GLY A 488 21.89 -24.88 3.18
C GLY A 488 20.96 -26.10 3.23
N VAL A 489 21.50 -27.27 2.88
CA VAL A 489 20.79 -28.55 2.99
C VAL A 489 21.72 -29.59 3.62
N TYR A 490 21.21 -30.30 4.62
CA TYR A 490 21.94 -31.32 5.33
C TYR A 490 21.14 -32.64 5.41
N SER A 491 21.82 -33.74 5.10
CA SER A 491 21.44 -35.10 5.47
C SER A 491 22.72 -35.87 5.85
N LYS A 492 22.61 -37.05 6.47
CA LYS A 492 23.77 -37.80 6.99
C LYS A 492 24.88 -37.97 5.94
N ASP A 493 24.50 -38.23 4.68
CA ASP A 493 25.42 -38.51 3.58
C ASP A 493 25.57 -37.34 2.59
N THR A 494 24.91 -36.19 2.82
CA THR A 494 24.87 -35.11 1.85
C THR A 494 24.87 -33.73 2.51
N LYS A 495 25.81 -32.88 2.09
CA LYS A 495 25.91 -31.48 2.52
C LYS A 495 25.91 -30.59 1.29
N LEU A 496 24.93 -29.69 1.18
CA LEU A 496 24.85 -28.72 0.08
C LEU A 496 24.82 -27.31 0.67
N SER A 497 25.51 -26.39 -0.01
CA SER A 497 25.61 -24.98 0.36
C SER A 497 25.73 -24.18 -0.92
N GLU A 498 24.80 -23.27 -1.15
CA GLU A 498 24.73 -22.45 -2.36
C GLU A 498 24.58 -20.97 -2.02
N GLY A 499 25.34 -20.13 -2.72
CA GLY A 499 25.22 -18.68 -2.64
C GLY A 499 24.12 -18.14 -3.56
N MET A 500 23.34 -17.18 -3.07
CA MET A 500 22.19 -16.58 -3.79
C MET A 500 22.33 -15.07 -4.01
N GLY A 501 23.50 -14.51 -3.72
CA GLY A 501 23.79 -13.08 -3.87
C GLY A 501 23.17 -12.20 -2.79
N LYS A 502 23.23 -10.87 -2.96
CA LYS A 502 22.85 -9.86 -1.95
C LYS A 502 21.36 -9.53 -1.95
N LEU A 503 20.70 -9.70 -3.10
CA LEU A 503 19.32 -9.24 -3.30
C LEU A 503 18.24 -10.23 -2.82
N ALA A 504 18.57 -11.52 -2.72
CA ALA A 504 17.66 -12.54 -2.21
C ALA A 504 17.28 -12.29 -0.75
N THR A 505 16.08 -12.69 -0.33
CA THR A 505 15.65 -12.62 1.08
C THR A 505 15.87 -13.95 1.79
N VAL A 506 15.87 -13.92 3.13
CA VAL A 506 15.92 -15.14 3.96
C VAL A 506 14.80 -16.12 3.55
N PHE A 507 13.57 -15.63 3.40
CA PHE A 507 12.44 -16.45 2.92
C PHE A 507 12.70 -17.12 1.56
N GLN A 508 13.35 -16.41 0.63
CA GLN A 508 13.71 -16.98 -0.67
C GLN A 508 14.79 -18.05 -0.53
N ALA A 509 15.76 -17.85 0.37
CA ALA A 509 16.79 -18.83 0.67
C ALA A 509 16.24 -20.10 1.31
N GLU A 510 15.38 -19.97 2.32
CA GLU A 510 14.69 -21.11 2.95
C GLU A 510 13.85 -21.90 1.94
N THR A 511 13.09 -21.19 1.09
CA THR A 511 12.28 -21.84 0.04
C THR A 511 13.15 -22.51 -1.02
N TYR A 512 14.28 -21.89 -1.38
CA TYR A 512 15.23 -22.47 -2.33
C TYR A 512 15.98 -23.67 -1.76
N ALA A 513 16.30 -23.68 -0.46
CA ALA A 513 16.87 -24.85 0.23
C ALA A 513 15.94 -26.07 0.11
N ILE A 514 14.63 -25.86 0.25
CA ILE A 514 13.62 -26.93 0.04
C ILE A 514 13.62 -27.40 -1.43
N ILE A 515 13.77 -26.49 -2.41
CA ILE A 515 13.90 -26.86 -3.83
C ILE A 515 15.14 -27.73 -4.04
N MET A 516 16.30 -27.30 -3.55
CA MET A 516 17.57 -28.03 -3.67
C MET A 516 17.45 -29.42 -3.05
N CYS A 517 16.89 -29.51 -1.84
CA CYS A 517 16.64 -30.78 -1.18
C CYS A 517 15.71 -31.68 -2.01
N ALA A 518 14.59 -31.15 -2.51
CA ALA A 518 13.64 -31.92 -3.29
C ALA A 518 14.25 -32.42 -4.62
N LEU A 519 14.98 -31.58 -5.34
CA LEU A 519 15.64 -31.95 -6.59
C LEU A 519 16.74 -32.98 -6.36
N LYS A 520 17.57 -32.81 -5.32
CA LYS A 520 18.60 -33.79 -4.96
C LYS A 520 18.00 -35.16 -4.69
N ASN A 521 16.90 -35.22 -3.93
CA ASN A 521 16.20 -36.49 -3.67
C ASN A 521 15.55 -37.09 -4.92
N VAL A 522 15.10 -36.27 -5.88
CA VAL A 522 14.58 -36.78 -7.17
C VAL A 522 15.67 -37.49 -7.97
N GLU A 523 16.91 -37.01 -7.88
CA GLU A 523 18.06 -37.57 -8.60
C GLU A 523 18.65 -38.80 -7.93
N THR A 524 18.82 -38.75 -6.60
CA THR A 524 19.64 -39.75 -5.88
C THR A 524 18.83 -40.74 -5.05
N SER A 525 17.57 -40.45 -4.69
CA SER A 525 16.84 -41.28 -3.75
C SER A 525 16.09 -42.44 -4.42
N PRO A 526 16.11 -43.65 -3.81
CA PRO A 526 15.27 -44.76 -4.22
C PRO A 526 13.77 -44.40 -4.17
N LYS A 527 12.96 -45.01 -5.05
CA LYS A 527 11.49 -44.86 -5.04
C LYS A 527 10.87 -45.59 -3.84
N LYS A 528 9.64 -45.22 -3.48
CA LYS A 528 8.82 -45.79 -2.39
C LYS A 528 9.41 -45.57 -0.98
N ARG A 529 10.14 -44.47 -0.78
CA ARG A 529 10.67 -44.04 0.53
C ARG A 529 9.71 -43.09 1.24
N ASN A 530 9.83 -43.04 2.57
CA ASN A 530 9.27 -41.96 3.39
C ASN A 530 10.33 -40.85 3.49
N ILE A 531 10.03 -39.63 3.06
CA ILE A 531 11.01 -38.53 3.06
C ILE A 531 10.48 -37.40 3.94
N TYR A 532 11.25 -37.06 4.97
CA TYR A 532 11.01 -35.93 5.85
C TYR A 532 11.98 -34.81 5.51
N ILE A 533 11.43 -33.64 5.18
CA ILE A 533 12.19 -32.41 4.95
C ILE A 533 11.84 -31.47 6.10
N LEU A 534 12.82 -31.19 6.94
CA LEU A 534 12.71 -30.42 8.17
C LEU A 534 13.24 -29.00 7.96
N SER A 535 12.42 -28.01 8.31
CA SER A 535 12.77 -26.60 8.18
C SER A 535 12.22 -25.83 9.37
N ASP A 536 12.99 -24.90 9.91
CA ASP A 536 12.53 -23.99 10.96
C ASP A 536 11.73 -22.78 10.44
N SER A 537 11.70 -22.60 9.11
CA SER A 537 10.89 -21.57 8.45
C SER A 537 9.40 -21.93 8.41
N GLN A 538 8.66 -21.49 9.43
CA GLN A 538 7.20 -21.53 9.37
C GLN A 538 6.65 -20.74 8.19
N ALA A 539 7.34 -19.67 7.75
CA ALA A 539 6.90 -18.85 6.63
C ALA A 539 6.92 -19.64 5.31
N ALA A 540 8.03 -20.34 5.01
CA ALA A 540 8.15 -21.19 3.83
C ALA A 540 7.14 -22.35 3.87
N LEU A 541 7.01 -23.03 5.03
CA LEU A 541 6.08 -24.14 5.20
C LEU A 541 4.61 -23.71 5.03
N LYS A 542 4.19 -22.58 5.62
CA LYS A 542 2.84 -22.03 5.43
C LYS A 542 2.59 -21.61 3.99
N ALA A 543 3.58 -21.05 3.31
CA ALA A 543 3.48 -20.70 1.90
C ALA A 543 3.30 -21.94 1.00
N LEU A 544 4.07 -23.01 1.26
CA LEU A 544 3.96 -24.30 0.57
C LEU A 544 2.67 -25.05 0.89
N ALA A 545 2.09 -24.86 2.09
CA ALA A 545 0.80 -25.43 2.47
C ALA A 545 -0.39 -24.68 1.84
N SER A 546 -0.26 -23.36 1.60
CA SER A 546 -1.31 -22.52 1.02
C SER A 546 -1.79 -23.01 -0.35
N VAL A 547 -3.11 -23.05 -0.55
CA VAL A 547 -3.70 -23.36 -1.86
C VAL A 547 -3.49 -22.21 -2.84
N ARG A 548 -3.49 -20.97 -2.36
CA ARG A 548 -3.25 -19.76 -3.16
C ARG A 548 -1.76 -19.45 -3.19
N VAL A 549 -1.18 -19.41 -4.38
CA VAL A 549 0.25 -19.19 -4.61
C VAL A 549 0.42 -17.92 -5.45
N GLU A 550 1.20 -16.96 -4.94
CA GLU A 550 1.50 -15.69 -5.62
C GLU A 550 3.00 -15.48 -5.84
N SER A 551 3.82 -16.49 -5.53
CA SER A 551 5.29 -16.49 -5.70
C SER A 551 5.69 -17.55 -6.72
N LYS A 552 6.52 -17.16 -7.69
CA LYS A 552 7.07 -18.08 -8.70
C LYS A 552 8.00 -19.10 -8.04
N LEU A 553 8.80 -18.68 -7.07
CA LEU A 553 9.69 -19.55 -6.32
C LEU A 553 8.91 -20.61 -5.52
N VAL A 554 7.85 -20.20 -4.81
CA VAL A 554 6.97 -21.16 -4.10
C VAL A 554 6.30 -22.11 -5.07
N LEU A 555 5.87 -21.64 -6.24
CA LEU A 555 5.29 -22.52 -7.28
C LEU A 555 6.33 -23.54 -7.79
N ASN A 556 7.58 -23.11 -8.02
CA ASN A 556 8.66 -24.00 -8.43
C ASN A 556 8.98 -25.05 -7.34
N ALA A 557 8.96 -24.65 -6.07
CA ALA A 557 9.10 -25.57 -4.94
C ALA A 557 7.98 -26.61 -4.88
N ILE A 558 6.72 -26.19 -5.08
CA ILE A 558 5.59 -27.11 -5.18
C ILE A 558 5.78 -28.10 -6.33
N HIS A 559 6.25 -27.65 -7.50
CA HIS A 559 6.54 -28.54 -8.63
C HIS A 559 7.64 -29.55 -8.32
N ALA A 560 8.75 -29.11 -7.69
CA ALA A 560 9.84 -29.99 -7.29
C ALA A 560 9.37 -31.05 -6.27
N LEU A 561 8.63 -30.63 -5.25
CA LEU A 561 8.05 -31.52 -4.24
C LEU A 561 7.01 -32.48 -4.83
N ASN A 562 6.17 -32.03 -5.78
CA ASN A 562 5.22 -32.89 -6.46
C ASN A 562 5.91 -33.94 -7.36
N ARG A 563 7.04 -33.57 -7.97
CA ARG A 563 7.88 -34.53 -8.72
C ARG A 563 8.44 -35.59 -7.79
N LEU A 564 8.96 -35.19 -6.62
CA LEU A 564 9.44 -36.11 -5.59
C LEU A 564 8.31 -37.01 -5.04
N GLY A 565 7.15 -36.42 -4.76
CA GLY A 565 5.96 -37.09 -4.22
C GLY A 565 5.25 -38.02 -5.20
N LYS A 566 5.64 -38.07 -6.48
CA LYS A 566 5.07 -39.02 -7.46
C LYS A 566 5.38 -40.48 -7.09
N PHE A 567 6.53 -40.72 -6.49
CA PHE A 567 7.00 -42.08 -6.15
C PHE A 567 7.33 -42.26 -4.67
N ASN A 568 7.24 -41.20 -3.85
CA ASN A 568 7.64 -41.20 -2.45
C ASN A 568 6.57 -40.54 -1.58
N LYS A 569 6.54 -40.86 -0.28
CA LYS A 569 5.70 -40.18 0.69
C LYS A 569 6.49 -39.01 1.30
N VAL A 570 6.22 -37.80 0.84
CA VAL A 570 6.96 -36.59 1.25
C VAL A 570 6.20 -35.84 2.34
N THR A 571 6.88 -35.58 3.46
CA THR A 571 6.38 -34.78 4.57
C THR A 571 7.34 -33.63 4.87
N LEU A 572 6.87 -32.41 4.72
CA LEU A 572 7.53 -31.22 5.22
C LEU A 572 7.15 -31.01 6.69
N MET A 573 8.13 -30.85 7.56
CA MET A 573 7.89 -30.75 9.00
C MET A 573 8.62 -29.55 9.60
N TRP A 574 7.93 -28.78 10.42
CA TRP A 574 8.56 -27.67 11.15
C TRP A 574 9.45 -28.18 12.28
N VAL A 575 10.62 -27.55 12.46
CA VAL A 575 11.52 -27.77 13.61
C VAL A 575 11.84 -26.47 14.34
N PRO A 576 12.06 -26.51 15.66
CA PRO A 576 12.50 -25.33 16.41
C PRO A 576 13.96 -24.95 16.06
N GLY A 577 14.14 -23.77 15.47
CA GLY A 577 15.48 -23.21 15.21
C GLY A 577 16.23 -22.83 16.49
N HIS A 578 17.57 -22.93 16.44
CA HIS A 578 18.52 -22.60 17.53
C HIS A 578 18.24 -23.31 18.86
N THR A 579 17.82 -24.58 18.80
CA THR A 579 17.55 -25.41 19.99
C THR A 579 18.49 -26.62 20.12
N GLY A 580 19.60 -26.64 19.37
CA GLY A 580 20.59 -27.71 19.45
C GLY A 580 20.19 -28.98 18.70
N VAL A 581 19.25 -28.90 17.75
CA VAL A 581 18.94 -30.01 16.85
C VAL A 581 20.07 -30.13 15.84
N GLU A 582 20.96 -31.11 16.03
CA GLU A 582 22.22 -31.28 15.28
C GLU A 582 22.04 -31.07 13.76
N GLY A 583 21.06 -31.72 13.14
CA GLY A 583 20.82 -31.58 11.71
C GLY A 583 20.37 -30.18 11.26
N ASN A 584 19.62 -29.45 12.10
CA ASN A 584 19.21 -28.07 11.82
C ASN A 584 20.39 -27.10 11.98
N GLU A 585 21.20 -27.28 13.03
CA GLU A 585 22.41 -26.47 13.25
C GLU A 585 23.43 -26.67 12.10
N MET A 586 23.53 -27.89 11.58
CA MET A 586 24.34 -28.17 10.38
C MET A 586 23.79 -27.49 9.12
N ALA A 587 22.46 -27.44 8.95
CA ALA A 587 21.84 -26.70 7.84
C ALA A 587 22.06 -25.18 7.95
N ASP A 588 21.95 -24.59 9.16
CA ASP A 588 22.27 -23.16 9.42
C ASP A 588 23.72 -22.83 9.10
N SER A 589 24.65 -23.68 9.55
CA SER A 589 26.07 -23.52 9.24
C SER A 589 26.33 -23.54 7.72
N LEU A 590 25.71 -24.47 7.00
CA LEU A 590 25.81 -24.55 5.54
C LEU A 590 25.17 -23.34 4.83
N ALA A 591 24.04 -22.85 5.33
CA ALA A 591 23.39 -21.66 4.78
C ALA A 591 24.26 -20.39 5.01
N ARG A 592 24.88 -20.26 6.19
CA ARG A 592 25.82 -19.19 6.51
C ARG A 592 27.05 -19.24 5.60
N LYS A 593 27.65 -20.42 5.40
CA LYS A 593 28.75 -20.62 4.43
C LYS A 593 28.33 -20.22 3.00
N GLY A 594 27.11 -20.56 2.60
CA GLY A 594 26.56 -20.16 1.30
C GLY A 594 26.44 -18.66 1.15
N SER A 595 26.07 -17.95 2.23
CA SER A 595 25.91 -16.49 2.23
C SER A 595 27.24 -15.72 2.13
N GLU A 596 28.36 -16.38 2.43
CA GLU A 596 29.72 -15.85 2.28
C GLU A 596 30.32 -16.21 0.89
N THR A 597 29.69 -17.14 0.18
CA THR A 597 30.13 -17.60 -1.15
C THR A 597 29.42 -16.80 -2.24
N ALA A 598 30.16 -16.40 -3.28
CA ALA A 598 29.56 -15.74 -4.44
C ALA A 598 28.61 -16.71 -5.18
N PRO A 599 27.44 -16.25 -5.66
CA PRO A 599 26.56 -17.09 -6.46
C PRO A 599 27.23 -17.45 -7.80
N ILE A 600 26.87 -18.61 -8.35
CA ILE A 600 27.28 -19.00 -9.71
C ILE A 600 26.36 -18.28 -10.71
N GLY A 601 26.91 -17.30 -11.44
CA GLY A 601 26.19 -16.53 -12.46
C GLY A 601 25.87 -15.09 -12.06
N PRO A 602 25.27 -14.29 -12.97
CA PRO A 602 24.92 -12.90 -12.68
C PRO A 602 23.76 -12.81 -11.69
N GLU A 603 23.75 -11.76 -10.86
CA GLU A 603 22.56 -11.44 -10.06
C GLU A 603 21.41 -10.91 -10.95
N PRO A 604 20.14 -11.19 -10.60
CA PRO A 604 19.73 -11.90 -9.39
C PRO A 604 19.64 -13.41 -9.59
N PHE A 605 20.07 -14.17 -8.58
CA PHE A 605 20.01 -15.64 -8.60
C PHE A 605 18.57 -16.18 -8.62
N VAL A 606 17.65 -15.49 -7.93
CA VAL A 606 16.20 -15.70 -7.98
C VAL A 606 15.49 -14.38 -8.24
N PRO A 607 14.31 -14.37 -8.90
CA PRO A 607 13.55 -13.14 -9.12
C PRO A 607 13.36 -12.32 -7.84
N ILE A 608 13.38 -10.99 -7.95
CA ILE A 608 13.43 -10.13 -6.78
C ILE A 608 12.13 -10.21 -5.97
N SER A 609 12.24 -10.30 -4.64
CA SER A 609 11.07 -10.29 -3.76
C SER A 609 10.34 -8.94 -3.80
N LYS A 610 9.01 -8.96 -3.62
CA LYS A 610 8.20 -7.74 -3.46
C LYS A 610 8.72 -6.83 -2.33
N SER A 611 9.24 -7.40 -1.26
CA SER A 611 9.84 -6.66 -0.14
C SER A 611 11.13 -5.92 -0.52
N THR A 612 11.99 -6.55 -1.33
CA THR A 612 13.23 -5.93 -1.84
C THR A 612 12.89 -4.75 -2.75
N ILE A 613 11.93 -4.93 -3.66
CA ILE A 613 11.40 -3.85 -4.52
C ILE A 613 10.80 -2.70 -3.68
N HIS A 614 9.95 -3.01 -2.69
CA HIS A 614 9.40 -1.99 -1.80
C HIS A 614 10.48 -1.21 -1.04
N THR A 615 11.57 -1.89 -0.66
CA THR A 615 12.73 -1.28 0.00
C THR A 615 13.48 -0.36 -0.96
N ALA A 616 13.65 -0.76 -2.22
CA ALA A 616 14.23 0.07 -3.28
C ALA A 616 13.43 1.37 -3.48
N PHE A 617 12.10 1.29 -3.58
CA PHE A 617 11.26 2.50 -3.67
C PHE A 617 11.36 3.41 -2.44
N ARG A 618 11.48 2.85 -1.23
CA ARG A 618 11.71 3.63 -0.01
C ARG A 618 13.06 4.34 -0.06
N LYS A 619 14.13 3.64 -0.45
CA LYS A 619 15.48 4.22 -0.63
C LYS A 619 15.46 5.33 -1.67
N TYR A 620 14.80 5.13 -2.81
CA TYR A 620 14.59 6.15 -3.84
C TYR A 620 13.96 7.43 -3.25
N ALA A 621 12.85 7.30 -2.52
CA ALA A 621 12.17 8.45 -1.93
C ALA A 621 13.04 9.20 -0.90
N VAL A 622 13.79 8.47 -0.08
CA VAL A 622 14.72 9.05 0.91
C VAL A 622 15.88 9.76 0.22
N ASN A 623 16.52 9.12 -0.76
CA ASN A 623 17.64 9.69 -1.51
C ASN A 623 17.21 10.94 -2.28
N LYS A 624 16.06 10.88 -2.97
CA LYS A 624 15.50 12.04 -3.67
C LYS A 624 15.21 13.20 -2.73
N HIS A 625 14.66 12.93 -1.54
CA HIS A 625 14.42 13.95 -0.54
C HIS A 625 15.74 14.56 0.00
N LEU A 626 16.76 13.73 0.25
CA LEU A 626 18.09 14.20 0.66
C LEU A 626 18.73 15.07 -0.42
N THR A 627 18.65 14.67 -1.69
CA THR A 627 19.16 15.46 -2.82
C THR A 627 18.45 16.81 -2.93
N GLU A 628 17.11 16.83 -2.85
CA GLU A 628 16.35 18.09 -2.83
C GLU A 628 16.76 18.96 -1.63
N TRP A 629 16.89 18.38 -0.43
CA TRP A 629 17.34 19.11 0.78
C TRP A 629 18.73 19.74 0.63
N LYS A 630 19.71 19.00 0.11
CA LYS A 630 21.07 19.48 -0.11
C LYS A 630 21.09 20.66 -1.09
N ASN A 631 20.29 20.58 -2.15
CA ASN A 631 20.25 21.57 -3.23
C ASN A 631 19.39 22.80 -2.93
N LEU A 632 18.53 22.78 -1.90
CA LEU A 632 17.71 23.94 -1.54
C LEU A 632 18.57 25.11 -1.04
N PRO A 633 18.36 26.35 -1.50
CA PRO A 633 19.11 27.50 -0.98
C PRO A 633 18.72 27.83 0.47
N GLY A 634 19.67 28.36 1.26
CA GLY A 634 19.47 28.79 2.64
C GLY A 634 19.56 27.66 3.69
N MET A 635 19.00 27.92 4.88
CA MET A 635 18.99 27.00 6.04
C MET A 635 20.38 26.54 6.49
N LYS A 636 21.39 27.43 6.40
CA LYS A 636 22.80 27.15 6.73
C LYS A 636 22.96 26.51 8.12
N HIS A 637 22.30 27.08 9.14
CA HIS A 637 22.27 26.52 10.51
C HIS A 637 21.84 25.05 10.51
N SER A 638 20.67 24.73 9.94
CA SER A 638 20.15 23.36 9.90
C SER A 638 21.02 22.41 9.10
N LYS A 639 21.57 22.85 7.97
CA LYS A 639 22.45 22.01 7.15
C LYS A 639 23.74 21.67 7.90
N ASN A 640 24.37 22.66 8.53
CA ASN A 640 25.55 22.46 9.36
C ASN A 640 25.25 21.58 10.57
N PHE A 641 24.09 21.73 11.20
CA PHE A 641 23.73 20.89 12.34
C PHE A 641 23.47 19.43 11.93
N LEU A 642 22.63 19.22 10.90
CA LEU A 642 22.13 17.89 10.55
C LEU A 642 23.16 17.01 9.82
N GLY A 643 24.07 17.63 9.05
CA GLY A 643 25.04 16.90 8.21
C GLY A 643 24.35 15.93 7.24
N ASP A 644 24.98 14.78 7.00
CA ASP A 644 24.50 13.77 6.05
C ASP A 644 23.46 12.80 6.60
N ASN A 645 23.24 12.76 7.93
CA ASN A 645 22.29 11.84 8.55
C ASN A 645 21.19 12.56 9.36
N PRO A 646 20.30 13.32 8.69
CA PRO A 646 19.21 14.03 9.35
C PRO A 646 18.20 13.09 10.02
N GLY A 647 18.13 11.82 9.59
CA GLY A 647 17.19 10.83 10.12
C GLY A 647 17.43 10.42 11.58
N LYS A 648 18.66 10.59 12.09
CA LYS A 648 19.02 10.27 13.49
C LYS A 648 18.09 10.96 14.49
N TRP A 649 17.75 12.22 14.22
CA TRP A 649 16.97 13.07 15.13
C TRP A 649 15.48 12.70 15.18
N SER A 650 14.95 12.08 14.13
CA SER A 650 13.54 11.70 14.01
C SER A 650 13.08 10.83 15.18
N LYS A 651 13.88 9.84 15.60
CA LYS A 651 13.51 8.92 16.69
C LYS A 651 13.30 9.65 18.02
N PHE A 652 14.16 10.63 18.31
CA PHE A 652 14.11 11.41 19.54
C PHE A 652 12.93 12.39 19.53
N ILE A 653 12.73 13.11 18.43
CA ILE A 653 11.60 14.05 18.28
C ILE A 653 10.26 13.32 18.33
N LEU A 654 10.17 12.12 17.75
CA LEU A 654 8.92 11.37 17.77
C LEU A 654 8.68 10.70 19.13
N GLY A 655 9.74 10.22 19.78
CA GLY A 655 9.67 9.54 21.08
C GLY A 655 9.54 10.45 22.29
N GLY A 656 10.01 11.70 22.19
CA GLY A 656 10.00 12.69 23.26
C GLY A 656 8.62 13.25 23.56
N ASN A 657 8.52 13.97 24.68
CA ASN A 657 7.34 14.79 24.95
C ASN A 657 7.32 16.04 24.05
N ARG A 658 6.20 16.77 24.00
CA ARG A 658 6.06 17.93 23.09
C ARG A 658 7.07 19.04 23.36
N ASN A 659 7.37 19.32 24.63
CA ASN A 659 8.34 20.36 25.01
C ASN A 659 9.76 20.00 24.57
N GLN A 660 10.21 18.79 24.85
CA GLN A 660 11.50 18.27 24.38
C GLN A 660 11.61 18.31 22.86
N SER A 661 10.55 17.89 22.17
CA SER A 661 10.50 17.88 20.71
C SER A 661 10.56 19.28 20.12
N ARG A 662 9.88 20.24 20.74
CA ARG A 662 9.85 21.65 20.36
C ARG A 662 11.21 22.33 20.60
N LEU A 663 11.85 22.10 21.76
CA LEU A 663 13.20 22.59 22.07
C LEU A 663 14.23 22.03 21.08
N LEU A 664 14.23 20.71 20.88
CA LEU A 664 15.16 20.05 19.96
C LEU A 664 14.93 20.53 18.52
N MET A 665 13.68 20.71 18.09
CA MET A 665 13.39 21.30 16.79
C MET A 665 13.91 22.73 16.68
N GLY A 666 13.79 23.53 17.73
CA GLY A 666 14.38 24.87 17.81
C GLY A 666 15.90 24.86 17.67
N ALA A 667 16.57 23.93 18.35
CA ALA A 667 18.02 23.71 18.27
C ALA A 667 18.47 23.38 16.84
N LEU A 668 17.81 22.39 16.22
CA LEU A 668 18.16 21.89 14.89
C LEU A 668 17.86 22.90 13.78
N THR A 669 16.80 23.70 13.96
CA THR A 669 16.38 24.66 12.94
C THR A 669 16.96 26.05 13.11
N GLY A 670 17.42 26.39 14.32
CA GLY A 670 17.79 27.75 14.69
C GLY A 670 16.58 28.67 14.91
N HIS A 671 15.35 28.14 14.79
CA HIS A 671 14.11 28.89 14.92
C HIS A 671 13.46 28.63 16.29
N PHE A 672 13.78 29.48 17.25
CA PHE A 672 13.22 29.43 18.60
C PHE A 672 13.07 30.84 19.20
N ALA A 673 12.59 30.94 20.44
CA ALA A 673 12.36 32.20 21.15
C ALA A 673 13.65 32.92 21.57
N THR A 674 14.62 33.08 20.66
CA THR A 674 15.82 33.86 20.93
C THR A 674 15.53 35.36 20.77
N ASN A 675 16.23 36.23 21.51
CA ASN A 675 15.99 37.68 21.48
C ASN A 675 16.18 38.27 20.08
N LYS A 676 17.12 37.76 19.26
CA LYS A 676 17.17 38.11 17.82
C LYS A 676 15.86 37.88 17.09
N MET A 677 15.25 36.72 17.29
CA MET A 677 14.03 36.36 16.58
C MET A 677 12.82 37.11 17.15
N LEU A 678 12.76 37.28 18.47
CA LEU A 678 11.71 38.03 19.15
C LEU A 678 11.77 39.53 18.80
N ASN A 679 12.97 40.12 18.73
CA ASN A 679 13.18 41.52 18.35
C ASN A 679 12.73 41.76 16.91
N ARG A 680 13.11 40.87 15.99
CA ARG A 680 12.62 40.91 14.59
C ARG A 680 11.08 40.80 14.49
N MET A 681 10.44 40.14 15.45
CA MET A 681 8.98 40.03 15.55
C MET A 681 8.33 41.23 16.28
N GLY A 682 9.13 42.17 16.80
CA GLY A 682 8.64 43.31 17.59
C GLY A 682 8.18 42.95 19.01
N LEU A 683 8.56 41.78 19.53
CA LEU A 683 8.14 41.30 20.85
C LEU A 683 9.09 41.69 21.99
N VAL A 684 10.34 42.07 21.66
CA VAL A 684 11.34 42.56 22.63
C VAL A 684 12.13 43.73 22.03
N ALA A 685 12.55 44.66 22.88
CA ALA A 685 13.22 45.90 22.46
C ALA A 685 14.67 45.71 22.00
N SER A 686 15.38 44.72 22.55
CA SER A 686 16.79 44.43 22.24
C SER A 686 16.98 43.00 21.75
N ASP A 687 17.94 42.79 20.86
CA ASP A 687 18.35 41.48 20.38
C ASP A 687 19.52 40.86 21.17
N GLN A 688 20.02 41.56 22.19
CA GLN A 688 21.11 41.10 23.06
C GLN A 688 20.76 39.81 23.81
N CYS A 689 21.78 39.01 24.07
CA CYS A 689 21.68 37.74 24.81
C CYS A 689 21.16 37.95 26.23
N ARG A 690 20.11 37.22 26.61
CA ARG A 690 19.53 37.26 27.96
C ARG A 690 20.49 36.80 29.05
N ASN A 691 21.53 36.06 28.67
CA ASN A 691 22.50 35.49 29.62
C ASN A 691 23.77 36.32 29.73
N CYS A 692 24.38 36.74 28.62
CA CYS A 692 25.64 37.50 28.66
C CYS A 692 25.50 39.01 28.38
N GLY A 693 24.39 39.47 27.81
CA GLY A 693 24.17 40.90 27.50
C GLY A 693 25.03 41.50 26.37
N GLU A 694 26.09 40.81 25.93
CA GLU A 694 27.12 41.41 25.06
C GLU A 694 26.91 41.20 23.56
N LYS A 695 26.35 40.04 23.15
CA LYS A 695 26.19 39.65 21.75
C LYS A 695 24.72 39.43 21.40
N GLN A 696 24.40 39.47 20.10
CA GLN A 696 23.06 39.14 19.60
C GLN A 696 22.69 37.68 19.93
N GLU A 697 21.51 37.47 20.50
CA GLU A 697 21.03 36.14 20.90
C GLU A 697 20.57 35.32 19.68
N THR A 698 21.51 34.59 19.08
CA THR A 698 21.22 33.56 18.08
C THR A 698 21.21 32.18 18.74
N MET A 699 20.58 31.20 18.07
CA MET A 699 20.67 29.81 18.53
C MET A 699 22.12 29.31 18.50
N GLU A 700 22.89 29.71 17.50
CA GLU A 700 24.33 29.40 17.41
C GLU A 700 25.12 30.03 18.57
N HIS A 701 24.82 31.28 18.95
CA HIS A 701 25.44 31.93 20.10
C HIS A 701 25.15 31.17 21.40
N VAL A 702 23.88 30.82 21.66
CA VAL A 702 23.46 30.08 22.86
C VAL A 702 24.14 28.71 22.94
N LEU A 703 24.19 27.99 21.81
CA LEU A 703 24.73 26.64 21.75
C LEU A 703 26.27 26.63 21.77
N CYS A 704 26.94 27.55 21.08
CA CYS A 704 28.37 27.42 20.77
C CYS A 704 29.25 28.46 21.47
N GLU A 705 28.77 29.70 21.65
CA GLU A 705 29.66 30.85 21.88
C GLU A 705 29.46 31.55 23.22
N CYS A 706 28.25 31.51 23.79
CA CYS A 706 27.88 32.33 24.93
C CYS A 706 28.71 32.00 26.19
N ASP A 707 29.57 32.92 26.65
CA ASP A 707 30.51 32.68 27.75
C ASP A 707 29.81 32.41 29.08
N SER A 708 28.72 33.11 29.37
CA SER A 708 27.91 32.87 30.58
C SER A 708 27.31 31.45 30.62
N LEU A 709 27.19 30.77 29.48
CA LEU A 709 26.70 29.40 29.37
C LEU A 709 27.82 28.35 29.28
N ALA A 710 29.09 28.74 29.18
CA ALA A 710 30.22 27.83 28.99
C ALA A 710 30.32 26.75 30.09
N ARG A 711 30.16 27.15 31.36
CA ARG A 711 30.16 26.21 32.50
C ARG A 711 28.98 25.23 32.45
N THR A 712 27.80 25.71 32.04
CA THR A 712 26.59 24.87 31.91
C THR A 712 26.75 23.88 30.75
N ARG A 713 27.32 24.31 29.62
CA ARG A 713 27.63 23.42 28.48
C ARG A 713 28.68 22.39 28.85
N MET A 714 29.76 22.76 29.53
CA MET A 714 30.75 21.79 30.01
C MET A 714 30.12 20.73 30.91
N ARG A 715 29.24 21.14 31.84
CA ARG A 715 28.56 20.21 32.76
C ARG A 715 27.59 19.26 32.04
N LEU A 716 26.83 19.74 31.07
CA LEU A 716 25.77 18.95 30.43
C LEU A 716 26.22 18.23 29.15
N LEU A 717 27.08 18.87 28.36
CA LEU A 717 27.52 18.41 27.04
C LEU A 717 28.96 17.89 27.03
N GLY A 718 29.74 18.13 28.10
CA GLY A 718 31.16 17.79 28.15
C GLY A 718 32.07 18.73 27.34
N LEU A 719 31.52 19.80 26.76
CA LEU A 719 32.24 20.77 25.92
C LEU A 719 31.82 22.20 26.28
N ALA A 720 32.79 23.09 26.53
CA ALA A 720 32.51 24.50 26.85
C ALA A 720 32.13 25.33 25.60
N TYR A 721 32.77 25.06 24.46
CA TYR A 721 32.58 25.78 23.20
C TYR A 721 32.41 24.80 22.03
N PRO A 722 31.31 24.00 22.02
CA PRO A 722 31.07 23.04 20.95
C PRO A 722 30.79 23.77 19.63
N LYS A 723 31.24 23.20 18.51
CA LYS A 723 30.77 23.58 17.17
C LYS A 723 29.43 22.90 16.89
N LEU A 724 28.65 23.44 15.95
CA LEU A 724 27.35 22.85 15.55
C LEU A 724 27.47 21.39 15.09
N GLU A 725 28.64 21.00 14.55
CA GLU A 725 28.89 19.63 14.09
C GLU A 725 29.10 18.65 15.25
N ASP A 726 29.66 19.10 16.36
CA ASP A 726 29.93 18.27 17.55
C ASP A 726 28.63 17.74 18.15
N TYR A 727 27.55 18.53 18.06
CA TYR A 727 26.21 18.13 18.49
C TYR A 727 25.68 16.87 17.80
N ARG A 728 26.21 16.50 16.64
CA ARG A 728 25.86 15.23 15.96
C ARG A 728 26.27 14.02 16.79
N HIS A 729 27.23 14.15 17.69
CA HIS A 729 27.73 13.06 18.54
C HIS A 729 27.17 13.09 19.96
N LEU A 730 26.54 14.21 20.36
CA LEU A 730 25.98 14.38 21.69
C LEU A 730 24.60 13.73 21.84
N ALA A 731 24.23 13.42 23.09
CA ALA A 731 22.92 12.88 23.40
C ALA A 731 21.85 13.99 23.28
N PRO A 732 20.75 13.76 22.52
CA PRO A 732 19.71 14.77 22.33
C PRO A 732 19.04 15.23 23.63
N PHE A 733 19.03 14.37 24.65
CA PHE A 733 18.49 14.69 25.97
C PHE A 733 19.25 15.86 26.63
N ASP A 734 20.58 15.83 26.60
CA ASP A 734 21.42 16.87 27.23
C ASP A 734 21.27 18.22 26.52
N ILE A 735 21.12 18.19 25.19
CA ILE A 735 20.79 19.37 24.38
C ILE A 735 19.47 19.98 24.85
N THR A 736 18.42 19.17 25.02
CA THR A 736 17.13 19.68 25.49
C THR A 736 17.18 20.21 26.92
N LYS A 737 18.00 19.62 27.80
CA LYS A 737 18.17 20.07 29.18
C LYS A 737 18.87 21.43 29.25
N LEU A 738 19.92 21.63 28.44
CA LEU A 738 20.56 22.93 28.29
C LEU A 738 19.54 23.99 27.84
N LEU A 739 18.78 23.71 26.79
CA LEU A 739 17.81 24.68 26.23
C LEU A 739 16.63 24.94 27.17
N ALA A 740 16.18 23.94 27.93
CA ALA A 740 15.16 24.13 28.95
C ALA A 740 15.61 25.10 30.06
N ASN A 741 16.90 25.07 30.43
CA ASN A 741 17.46 26.02 31.40
C ASN A 741 17.53 27.45 30.83
N VAL A 742 17.88 27.59 29.55
CA VAL A 742 18.03 28.90 28.90
C VAL A 742 16.67 29.55 28.60
N PHE A 743 15.69 28.76 28.18
CA PHE A 743 14.40 29.24 27.68
C PHE A 743 13.24 28.94 28.63
N LYS A 744 13.49 28.94 29.94
CA LYS A 744 12.49 28.61 30.97
C LYS A 744 11.21 29.45 30.81
N ASP A 745 11.36 30.75 30.65
CA ASP A 745 10.25 31.71 30.50
C ASP A 745 9.47 31.57 29.18
N ALA A 746 10.06 30.92 28.15
CA ALA A 746 9.41 30.69 26.87
C ALA A 746 8.72 29.31 26.79
N MET A 747 8.82 28.52 27.86
CA MET A 747 8.14 27.23 28.02
C MET A 747 6.86 27.32 28.83
N GLU A 748 6.73 28.36 29.67
CA GLU A 748 5.49 28.83 30.29
C GLU A 748 4.63 29.57 29.25
#